data_AF-A0A2V8MLK3-F1
#
_entry.id   AF-A0A2V8MLK3-F1
#
_cell.length_a   1.000
_cell.length_b   1.000
_cell.length_c   1.000
_cell.angle_alpha   90.00
_cell.angle_beta   90.00
_cell.angle_gamma   90.00
#
_symmetry.space_group_name_H-M   'P 1'
#
loop_
_entity.id
_entity.type
_entity.pdbx_description
1 polymer ?
#
loop_
_entity_poly.entity_id
_entity_poly.type
_entity_poly.pdbx_seq_one_letter_code
_entity_poly.pdbx_strand_id
1 'polypeptide(L)'
;SRSGNDTNFTPRAVLGAGGPAVTGIDNVAIAGLTGNNQTLARNMLTDLSGSVANIVEAFDLRDPKDPVFRGYKDGVKLQIRDWHTSEFSLFIKDSWKVRPNLTLNYGVHYEWFGVPYDGKGLAGAPVDREKGLCGISCGAIARVEFVGKNSPNPGKQMWGDDWNNFAPSFGLSWAMPWFGRDKTVLRAGYGWSYPGSSLNTVALSSVFGRALPGTFAGSVNQGLSYTTANYLSLSNLTLPIPQQFAPLAAVPLDGSRNETVPMGATNRVAPYIQNFNFEILRDLGHDMALSVSYVGTKGTKLWGGVPLNWVDIFKNGFLDAFNTTRSGGDARLFDDMLRGLNLGSGVISGTTVTGSASLRANNNTRAFIANGSVAQLADFLNRSTSVTGKGGGFVRNSGLFPENFFVLNPQFQFVTLHGNTGNSTYHSLQLEFTKRLAHGFTNQTQYTWSRATGENDGDATIDYRDPNNRSGNKTLLGYHRTHALSTNGTYALPFGLGRPFLNSAPGFVQRLVERWQLGAIFSWTSGAPLTITSPLWTFTSAATAFTVTTPDIVGDFPKSFGNVTKVANGVTYFPGIQQITDPSVAGVTSANGLNGQFNNKAITDAQGHVLLVNPAPGKNGTLGLKWIEGPRAIGFDANLIKRVRLTETKEFEFRMDVVNVMNHPIFSVPLPANLSINSTSFGRITTAGGNRRFTMGGRVNF
;
A
#
# COMPACT_ATOMS: atom_id res chain seq x y z
N SER A 1 -14.41 -6.67 16.15
CA SER A 1 -15.27 -5.99 15.15
C SER A 1 -16.70 -6.49 15.34
N ARG A 2 -17.67 -5.63 15.68
CA ARG A 2 -19.11 -5.99 15.71
C ARG A 2 -19.69 -5.97 14.29
N SER A 3 -19.16 -6.80 13.38
CA SER A 3 -19.72 -6.98 12.03
C SER A 3 -20.80 -8.07 12.03
N GLY A 4 -21.80 -7.93 12.91
CA GLY A 4 -22.93 -8.86 13.01
C GLY A 4 -23.93 -8.78 11.86
N ASN A 5 -23.53 -8.31 10.68
CA ASN A 5 -24.34 -8.24 9.46
C ASN A 5 -23.43 -8.49 8.26
N ASP A 6 -22.84 -9.69 8.14
CA ASP A 6 -22.43 -10.12 6.80
C ASP A 6 -23.73 -10.32 6.01
N THR A 7 -24.05 -9.36 5.15
CA THR A 7 -25.26 -9.34 4.33
C THR A 7 -25.39 -10.55 3.40
N ASN A 8 -24.35 -11.38 3.31
CA ASN A 8 -24.32 -12.55 2.45
C ASN A 8 -24.56 -13.87 3.21
N PHE A 9 -24.69 -13.88 4.54
CA PHE A 9 -25.06 -15.10 5.27
C PHE A 9 -26.48 -15.55 4.91
N THR A 10 -27.38 -14.60 4.67
CA THR A 10 -28.63 -14.88 3.96
C THR A 10 -28.32 -14.92 2.46
N PRO A 11 -28.69 -16.00 1.74
CA PRO A 11 -28.42 -16.11 0.32
C PRO A 11 -29.11 -14.98 -0.45
N ARG A 12 -28.37 -14.34 -1.37
CA ARG A 12 -28.87 -13.28 -2.25
C ARG A 12 -28.61 -13.65 -3.71
N ALA A 13 -29.62 -13.48 -4.56
CA ALA A 13 -29.45 -13.51 -6.00
C ALA A 13 -29.24 -12.08 -6.53
N VAL A 14 -28.27 -11.92 -7.43
CA VAL A 14 -28.02 -10.68 -8.16
C VAL A 14 -28.54 -10.87 -9.58
N LEU A 15 -29.35 -9.93 -10.06
CA LEU A 15 -29.88 -9.97 -11.43
C LEU A 15 -28.83 -9.50 -12.43
N GLY A 16 -28.84 -10.11 -13.62
CA GLY A 16 -27.91 -9.79 -14.70
C GLY A 16 -27.64 -11.00 -15.60
N ALA A 17 -26.73 -10.85 -16.56
CA ALA A 17 -26.64 -11.73 -17.73
C ALA A 17 -26.23 -13.19 -17.43
N GLY A 18 -25.77 -13.48 -16.21
CA GLY A 18 -25.28 -14.81 -15.84
C GLY A 18 -23.95 -15.16 -16.50
N GLY A 19 -23.62 -16.46 -16.50
CA GLY A 19 -22.53 -17.01 -17.30
C GLY A 19 -22.74 -17.02 -18.82
N PRO A 20 -23.96 -17.23 -19.37
CA PRO A 20 -24.16 -17.19 -20.82
C PRO A 20 -24.25 -15.75 -21.34
N ALA A 21 -23.45 -15.42 -22.35
CA ALA A 21 -23.54 -14.12 -23.00
C ALA A 21 -24.86 -13.98 -23.78
N VAL A 22 -25.47 -12.81 -23.73
CA VAL A 22 -26.61 -12.47 -24.60
C VAL A 22 -26.10 -12.38 -26.04
N THR A 23 -26.51 -13.34 -26.87
CA THR A 23 -26.16 -13.42 -28.29
C THR A 23 -27.27 -12.84 -29.18
N GLY A 24 -26.95 -12.50 -30.44
CA GLY A 24 -27.95 -12.04 -31.42
C GLY A 24 -28.42 -10.58 -31.27
N ILE A 25 -27.84 -9.81 -30.34
CA ILE A 25 -28.07 -8.37 -30.20
C ILE A 25 -26.76 -7.63 -30.45
N ASP A 26 -26.38 -7.47 -31.72
CA ASP A 26 -25.20 -6.71 -32.14
C ASP A 26 -25.47 -6.01 -33.48
N ASN A 27 -24.47 -5.28 -34.00
CA ASN A 27 -24.60 -4.58 -35.28
C ASN A 27 -24.56 -5.51 -36.52
N VAL A 28 -24.23 -6.79 -36.33
CA VAL A 28 -24.24 -7.81 -37.39
C VAL A 28 -25.66 -8.39 -37.51
N ALA A 29 -26.28 -8.71 -36.38
CA ALA A 29 -27.63 -9.25 -36.30
C ALA A 29 -28.71 -8.16 -36.50
N ILE A 30 -28.47 -6.93 -36.04
CA ILE A 30 -29.38 -5.79 -36.14
C ILE A 30 -28.63 -4.61 -36.75
N ALA A 31 -28.76 -4.44 -38.07
CA ALA A 31 -28.10 -3.37 -38.81
C ALA A 31 -28.49 -1.99 -38.26
N GLY A 32 -27.50 -1.13 -37.99
CA GLY A 32 -27.70 0.22 -37.44
C GLY A 32 -27.65 0.32 -35.91
N LEU A 33 -27.53 -0.80 -35.19
CA LEU A 33 -27.45 -0.80 -33.72
C LEU A 33 -26.06 -0.37 -33.23
N THR A 34 -25.96 0.80 -32.60
CA THR A 34 -24.69 1.34 -32.05
C THR A 34 -24.28 0.65 -30.74
N GLY A 35 -22.99 0.66 -30.38
CA GLY A 35 -22.46 -0.08 -29.22
C GLY A 35 -23.18 0.19 -27.89
N ASN A 36 -23.51 1.46 -27.59
CA ASN A 36 -24.27 1.79 -26.39
C ASN A 36 -25.69 1.23 -26.40
N ASN A 37 -26.35 1.25 -27.57
CA ASN A 37 -27.70 0.71 -27.74
C ASN A 37 -27.70 -0.83 -27.68
N GLN A 38 -26.62 -1.48 -28.13
CA GLN A 38 -26.43 -2.93 -27.97
C GLN A 38 -26.37 -3.31 -26.48
N THR A 39 -25.55 -2.61 -25.70
CA THR A 39 -25.45 -2.85 -24.25
C THR A 39 -26.79 -2.60 -23.56
N LEU A 40 -27.47 -1.51 -23.89
CA LEU A 40 -28.79 -1.19 -23.31
C LEU A 40 -29.82 -2.28 -23.63
N ALA A 41 -29.92 -2.72 -24.89
CA ALA A 41 -30.87 -3.75 -25.32
C ALA A 41 -30.58 -5.11 -24.67
N ARG A 42 -29.30 -5.51 -24.54
CA ARG A 42 -28.90 -6.74 -23.83
C ARG A 42 -29.26 -6.68 -22.35
N ASN A 43 -29.02 -5.55 -21.69
CA ASN A 43 -29.37 -5.35 -20.28
C ASN A 43 -30.89 -5.39 -20.09
N MET A 44 -31.66 -4.75 -20.97
CA MET A 44 -33.11 -4.76 -20.90
C MET A 44 -33.69 -6.17 -21.08
N LEU A 45 -33.15 -6.98 -22.00
CA LEU A 45 -33.55 -8.39 -22.14
C LEU A 45 -33.26 -9.18 -20.86
N THR A 46 -32.09 -8.96 -20.28
CA THR A 46 -31.64 -9.62 -19.05
C THR A 46 -32.57 -9.30 -17.87
N ASP A 47 -32.98 -8.04 -17.73
CA ASP A 47 -33.91 -7.59 -16.70
C ASP A 47 -35.32 -8.19 -16.92
N LEU A 48 -35.83 -8.11 -18.16
CA LEU A 48 -37.17 -8.60 -18.51
C LEU A 48 -37.29 -10.11 -18.40
N SER A 49 -36.22 -10.86 -18.66
CA SER A 49 -36.22 -12.31 -18.52
C SER A 49 -36.07 -12.75 -17.05
N GLY A 50 -35.80 -11.82 -16.13
CA GLY A 50 -35.50 -12.12 -14.74
C GLY A 50 -34.22 -12.95 -14.60
N SER A 51 -33.22 -12.70 -15.44
CA SER A 51 -31.98 -13.46 -15.44
C SER A 51 -31.17 -13.21 -14.16
N VAL A 52 -30.58 -14.27 -13.61
CA VAL A 52 -29.73 -14.24 -12.43
C VAL A 52 -28.27 -14.23 -12.88
N ALA A 53 -27.54 -13.16 -12.56
CA ALA A 53 -26.12 -13.05 -12.78
C ALA A 53 -25.34 -14.03 -11.93
N ASN A 54 -25.57 -13.98 -10.62
CA ASN A 54 -24.89 -14.81 -9.66
C ASN A 54 -25.69 -14.89 -8.37
N ILE A 55 -25.47 -15.97 -7.63
CA ILE A 55 -26.01 -16.18 -6.29
C ILE A 55 -24.85 -16.05 -5.31
N VAL A 56 -25.06 -15.31 -4.23
CA VAL A 56 -24.06 -15.12 -3.18
C VAL A 56 -24.60 -15.67 -1.88
N GLU A 57 -23.89 -16.61 -1.28
CA GLU A 57 -24.21 -17.16 0.05
C GLU A 57 -22.93 -17.38 0.85
N ALA A 58 -22.95 -17.03 2.13
CA ALA A 58 -21.84 -17.25 3.04
C ALA A 58 -22.09 -18.45 3.96
N PHE A 59 -21.04 -19.24 4.19
CA PHE A 59 -21.04 -20.34 5.12
C PHE A 59 -19.97 -20.14 6.19
N ASP A 60 -20.20 -20.70 7.37
CA ASP A 60 -19.25 -20.68 8.47
C ASP A 60 -18.88 -22.08 8.94
N LEU A 61 -17.65 -22.21 9.44
CA LEU A 61 -17.17 -23.41 10.13
C LEU A 61 -17.13 -23.11 11.62
N ARG A 62 -17.78 -23.95 12.43
CA ARG A 62 -18.03 -23.66 13.87
C ARG A 62 -17.15 -24.45 14.82
N ASP A 63 -16.72 -25.64 14.39
CA ASP A 63 -15.92 -26.58 15.16
C ASP A 63 -14.92 -27.27 14.24
N PRO A 64 -13.61 -27.27 14.54
CA PRO A 64 -12.61 -27.92 13.69
C PRO A 64 -12.70 -29.46 13.73
N LYS A 65 -13.45 -30.03 14.69
CA LYS A 65 -13.71 -31.47 14.82
C LYS A 65 -15.01 -31.91 14.13
N ASP A 66 -15.91 -30.97 13.83
CA ASP A 66 -17.09 -31.17 12.96
C ASP A 66 -16.94 -30.29 11.71
N PRO A 67 -16.12 -30.71 10.73
CA PRO A 67 -15.80 -29.92 9.53
C PRO A 67 -16.98 -29.91 8.56
N VAL A 68 -18.10 -29.28 8.96
CA VAL A 68 -19.30 -29.08 8.15
C VAL A 68 -19.53 -27.59 8.02
N PHE A 69 -19.67 -27.11 6.79
CA PHE A 69 -20.09 -25.74 6.55
C PHE A 69 -21.55 -25.58 6.94
N ARG A 70 -21.83 -24.61 7.79
CA ARG A 70 -23.16 -24.28 8.27
C ARG A 70 -23.62 -22.99 7.58
N GLY A 71 -24.84 -23.00 7.08
CA GLY A 71 -25.41 -21.86 6.35
C GLY A 71 -26.55 -21.18 7.12
N TYR A 72 -27.30 -20.32 6.44
CA TYR A 72 -28.47 -19.66 7.00
C TYR A 72 -29.48 -20.63 7.66
N LYS A 73 -29.69 -21.81 7.07
CA LYS A 73 -30.62 -22.84 7.59
C LYS A 73 -30.21 -23.40 8.94
N ASP A 74 -28.92 -23.36 9.29
CA ASP A 74 -28.38 -23.78 10.60
C ASP A 74 -28.45 -22.65 11.66
N GLY A 75 -29.19 -21.57 11.35
CA GLY A 75 -29.36 -20.37 12.18
C GLY A 75 -28.31 -19.29 11.92
N VAL A 76 -28.69 -18.02 12.14
CA VAL A 76 -27.77 -16.86 12.02
C VAL A 76 -26.86 -16.81 13.24
N LYS A 77 -25.71 -17.46 13.15
CA LYS A 77 -24.62 -17.35 14.13
C LYS A 77 -23.32 -17.16 13.38
N LEU A 78 -23.03 -15.93 12.96
CA LEU A 78 -21.67 -15.60 12.55
C LEU A 78 -20.76 -15.80 13.77
N GLN A 79 -19.92 -16.82 13.76
CA GLN A 79 -18.99 -17.03 14.86
C GLN A 79 -17.89 -15.96 14.81
N ILE A 80 -17.88 -15.08 15.80
CA ILE A 80 -16.76 -14.15 16.00
C ILE A 80 -15.52 -14.99 16.33
N ARG A 81 -14.41 -14.69 15.64
CA ARG A 81 -13.11 -15.30 15.91
C ARG A 81 -12.54 -14.71 17.18
N ASP A 82 -12.49 -15.53 18.23
CA ASP A 82 -11.88 -15.17 19.51
C ASP A 82 -10.40 -15.53 19.50
N TRP A 83 -9.55 -14.51 19.39
CA TRP A 83 -8.10 -14.65 19.43
C TRP A 83 -7.57 -14.45 20.83
N HIS A 84 -6.75 -15.38 21.29
CA HIS A 84 -6.09 -15.32 22.57
C HIS A 84 -4.58 -15.22 22.36
N THR A 85 -3.96 -14.27 23.05
CA THR A 85 -2.51 -14.16 23.19
C THR A 85 -2.21 -13.84 24.65
N SER A 86 -1.05 -14.29 25.11
CA SER A 86 -0.56 -14.02 26.46
C SER A 86 0.76 -13.30 26.33
N GLU A 87 0.96 -12.27 27.15
CA GLU A 87 2.18 -11.49 27.17
C GLU A 87 2.74 -11.48 28.59
N PHE A 88 4.07 -11.50 28.70
CA PHE A 88 4.76 -11.38 29.97
C PHE A 88 5.88 -10.35 29.84
N SER A 89 5.91 -9.38 30.74
CA SER A 89 6.93 -8.34 30.74
C SER A 89 7.60 -8.25 32.10
N LEU A 90 8.92 -8.20 32.12
CA LEU A 90 9.74 -7.95 33.31
C LEU A 90 10.67 -6.76 33.03
N PHE A 91 10.87 -5.89 34.01
CA PHE A 91 11.80 -4.78 33.85
C PHE A 91 12.63 -4.53 35.10
N ILE A 92 13.86 -4.08 34.88
CA ILE A 92 14.77 -3.61 35.92
C ILE A 92 15.35 -2.28 35.43
N LYS A 93 15.29 -1.25 36.28
CA LYS A 93 15.82 0.08 35.97
C LYS A 93 16.49 0.67 37.19
N ASP A 94 17.62 1.33 36.96
CA ASP A 94 18.32 2.13 37.96
C ASP A 94 18.64 3.53 37.44
N SER A 95 18.75 4.49 38.36
CA SER A 95 19.10 5.87 38.12
C SER A 95 20.20 6.30 39.08
N TRP A 96 21.42 6.34 38.58
CA TRP A 96 22.58 6.68 39.37
C TRP A 96 22.99 8.14 39.18
N LYS A 97 22.94 8.92 40.26
CA LYS A 97 23.52 10.26 40.33
C LYS A 97 25.03 10.16 40.58
N VAL A 98 25.81 10.01 39.50
CA VAL A 98 27.29 9.96 39.55
C VAL A 98 27.86 11.24 40.18
N ARG A 99 27.26 12.39 39.86
CA ARG A 99 27.56 13.71 40.45
C ARG A 99 26.25 14.50 40.59
N PRO A 100 26.19 15.60 41.38
CA PRO A 100 24.98 16.43 41.48
C PRO A 100 24.47 16.97 40.13
N ASN A 101 25.35 17.10 39.15
CA ASN A 101 25.04 17.57 37.80
C ASN A 101 25.07 16.45 36.73
N LEU A 102 25.32 15.19 37.09
CA LEU A 102 25.47 14.07 36.16
C LEU A 102 24.65 12.87 36.65
N THR A 103 23.62 12.52 35.89
CA THR A 103 22.76 11.36 36.15
C THR A 103 22.86 10.36 34.99
N LEU A 104 23.08 9.10 35.32
CA LEU A 104 23.02 7.98 34.40
C LEU A 104 21.75 7.18 34.68
N ASN A 105 21.02 6.84 33.64
CA ASN A 105 19.87 5.93 33.70
C ASN A 105 20.23 4.68 32.91
N TYR A 106 19.98 3.51 33.46
CA TYR A 106 20.16 2.27 32.72
C TYR A 106 19.12 1.25 33.16
N GLY A 107 18.75 0.36 32.26
CA GLY A 107 17.75 -0.65 32.53
C GLY A 107 17.62 -1.65 31.42
N VAL A 108 16.99 -2.77 31.73
CA VAL A 108 16.66 -3.82 30.78
C VAL A 108 15.21 -4.21 30.96
N HIS A 109 14.49 -4.31 29.85
CA HIS A 109 13.17 -4.89 29.77
C HIS A 109 13.27 -6.25 29.09
N TYR A 110 12.51 -7.22 29.56
CA TYR A 110 12.31 -8.50 28.91
C TYR A 110 10.83 -8.65 28.60
N GLU A 111 10.49 -8.97 27.34
CA GLU A 111 9.11 -9.04 26.87
C GLU A 111 8.86 -10.33 26.11
N TRP A 112 8.07 -11.23 26.66
CA TRP A 112 7.61 -12.42 25.95
C TRP A 112 6.23 -12.19 25.35
N PHE A 113 6.11 -12.43 24.04
CA PHE A 113 4.86 -12.39 23.30
C PHE A 113 4.48 -13.81 22.88
N GLY A 114 3.46 -14.37 23.53
CA GLY A 114 2.97 -15.71 23.23
C GLY A 114 2.31 -15.79 21.85
N VAL A 115 2.55 -16.89 21.14
CA VAL A 115 1.94 -17.14 19.83
C VAL A 115 0.40 -17.11 19.95
N PRO A 116 -0.29 -16.22 19.23
CA PRO A 116 -1.74 -16.16 19.25
C PRO A 116 -2.34 -17.49 18.82
N TYR A 117 -3.40 -17.91 19.51
CA TYR A 117 -4.18 -19.07 19.13
C TYR A 117 -5.65 -18.71 19.06
N ASP A 118 -6.34 -19.48 18.26
CA ASP A 118 -7.75 -19.34 18.10
C ASP A 118 -8.54 -20.09 19.18
N GLY A 119 -9.52 -19.42 19.80
CA GLY A 119 -10.30 -19.95 20.93
C GLY A 119 -11.10 -21.21 20.60
N LYS A 120 -11.45 -21.43 19.33
CA LYS A 120 -12.14 -22.64 18.85
C LYS A 120 -11.25 -23.59 18.06
N GLY A 121 -9.97 -23.25 17.87
CA GLY A 121 -9.02 -24.08 17.13
C GLY A 121 -9.22 -24.10 15.62
N LEU A 122 -9.84 -23.09 15.00
CA LEU A 122 -9.99 -23.01 13.53
C LEU A 122 -8.90 -22.13 12.88
N ALA A 123 -7.75 -21.93 13.52
CA ALA A 123 -6.61 -21.31 12.87
C ALA A 123 -6.02 -22.28 11.84
N GLY A 124 -5.74 -21.82 10.62
CA GLY A 124 -5.26 -22.67 9.53
C GLY A 124 -3.80 -22.41 9.15
N ALA A 125 -3.05 -23.48 8.88
CA ALA A 125 -1.70 -23.43 8.32
C ALA A 125 -1.52 -24.52 7.25
N PRO A 126 -0.60 -24.34 6.28
CA PRO A 126 -0.24 -25.40 5.35
C PRO A 126 0.27 -26.65 6.07
N VAL A 127 -0.13 -27.83 5.60
CA VAL A 127 0.45 -29.11 6.03
C VAL A 127 1.95 -29.09 5.70
N ASP A 128 2.80 -29.60 6.60
CA ASP A 128 4.27 -29.54 6.50
C ASP A 128 4.86 -28.12 6.44
N ARG A 129 4.07 -27.10 6.82
CA ARG A 129 4.49 -25.70 6.99
C ARG A 129 5.16 -25.14 5.71
N GLU A 130 6.40 -24.68 5.78
CA GLU A 130 7.10 -24.05 4.64
C GLU A 130 7.22 -25.00 3.45
N LYS A 131 7.41 -26.31 3.70
CA LYS A 131 7.47 -27.32 2.65
C LYS A 131 6.11 -27.52 1.99
N GLY A 132 5.00 -27.29 2.70
CA GLY A 132 3.66 -27.30 2.12
C GLY A 132 3.44 -26.18 1.09
N LEU A 133 4.14 -25.05 1.23
CA LEU A 133 3.93 -23.88 0.36
C LEU A 133 4.38 -24.11 -1.08
N CYS A 134 5.39 -24.95 -1.33
CA CYS A 134 5.82 -25.28 -2.69
C CYS A 134 4.90 -26.26 -3.42
N GLY A 135 3.95 -26.89 -2.72
CA GLY A 135 2.94 -27.76 -3.33
C GLY A 135 3.55 -28.80 -4.26
N ILE A 136 2.99 -28.94 -5.47
CA ILE A 136 3.37 -29.98 -6.42
C ILE A 136 4.88 -29.96 -6.77
N SER A 137 5.54 -28.81 -6.66
CA SER A 137 7.01 -28.70 -6.85
C SER A 137 7.82 -29.43 -5.79
N CYS A 138 7.21 -29.76 -4.65
CA CYS A 138 7.80 -30.52 -3.55
C CYS A 138 7.21 -31.93 -3.41
N GLY A 139 6.47 -32.40 -4.42
CA GLY A 139 6.02 -33.79 -4.56
C GLY A 139 4.55 -34.06 -4.24
N ALA A 140 3.80 -33.10 -3.69
CA ALA A 140 2.38 -33.27 -3.40
C ALA A 140 1.61 -31.95 -3.48
N ILE A 141 0.34 -32.01 -3.85
CA ILE A 141 -0.53 -30.83 -3.79
C ILE A 141 -0.57 -30.23 -2.38
N ALA A 142 -0.50 -28.92 -2.26
CA ALA A 142 -0.60 -28.21 -0.99
C ALA A 142 -1.97 -28.42 -0.36
N ARG A 143 -1.95 -28.64 0.95
CA ARG A 143 -3.12 -28.86 1.79
C ARG A 143 -3.01 -27.97 3.03
N VAL A 144 -4.14 -27.75 3.69
CA VAL A 144 -4.24 -26.94 4.91
C VAL A 144 -4.77 -27.80 6.03
N GLU A 145 -4.28 -27.55 7.24
CA GLU A 145 -4.75 -28.17 8.47
C GLU A 145 -5.05 -27.11 9.53
N PHE A 146 -5.93 -27.45 10.47
CA PHE A 146 -6.15 -26.62 11.65
C PHE A 146 -5.01 -26.78 12.65
N VAL A 147 -4.58 -25.68 13.26
CA VAL A 147 -3.46 -25.59 14.20
C VAL A 147 -3.84 -24.77 15.44
N GLY A 148 -3.08 -24.93 16.51
CA GLY A 148 -3.25 -24.24 17.79
C GLY A 148 -3.95 -25.07 18.86
N LYS A 149 -3.88 -24.60 20.11
CA LYS A 149 -4.24 -25.34 21.35
C LYS A 149 -5.57 -26.09 21.32
N ASN A 150 -6.61 -25.53 20.71
CA ASN A 150 -7.97 -26.10 20.69
C ASN A 150 -8.31 -26.80 19.36
N SER A 151 -7.34 -26.95 18.45
CA SER A 151 -7.51 -27.60 17.15
C SER A 151 -7.29 -29.12 17.23
N PRO A 152 -7.59 -29.89 16.16
CA PRO A 152 -7.15 -31.27 15.99
C PRO A 152 -5.64 -31.48 16.07
N ASN A 153 -4.83 -30.42 15.87
CA ASN A 153 -3.37 -30.45 15.97
C ASN A 153 -2.86 -29.51 17.08
N PRO A 154 -3.11 -29.80 18.36
CA PRO A 154 -2.78 -28.89 19.47
C PRO A 154 -1.28 -28.65 19.65
N GLY A 155 -0.42 -29.59 19.23
CA GLY A 155 1.04 -29.46 19.26
C GLY A 155 1.64 -28.63 18.13
N LYS A 156 0.82 -28.19 17.16
CA LYS A 156 1.27 -27.33 16.06
C LYS A 156 0.79 -25.91 16.33
N GLN A 157 1.73 -24.98 16.54
CA GLN A 157 1.44 -23.54 16.54
C GLN A 157 1.59 -22.96 15.12
N MET A 158 1.08 -21.74 14.93
CA MET A 158 1.20 -20.99 13.67
C MET A 158 2.65 -20.62 13.36
N TRP A 159 3.44 -20.30 14.38
CA TRP A 159 4.90 -20.09 14.33
C TRP A 159 5.49 -20.45 15.71
N GLY A 160 6.82 -20.45 15.84
CA GLY A 160 7.49 -20.76 17.11
C GLY A 160 7.49 -19.58 18.09
N ASP A 161 7.57 -19.87 19.38
CA ASP A 161 7.75 -18.86 20.43
C ASP A 161 9.14 -18.20 20.34
N ASP A 162 9.20 -16.88 20.61
CA ASP A 162 10.43 -16.11 20.68
C ASP A 162 10.73 -15.69 22.12
N TRP A 163 11.82 -16.22 22.66
CA TRP A 163 12.26 -16.02 24.05
C TRP A 163 13.44 -15.04 24.16
N ASN A 164 13.89 -14.43 23.07
CA ASN A 164 15.13 -13.64 23.03
C ASN A 164 14.90 -12.12 23.07
N ASN A 165 13.79 -11.68 23.68
CA ASN A 165 13.30 -10.32 23.61
C ASN A 165 13.81 -9.43 24.75
N PHE A 166 15.12 -9.19 24.78
CA PHE A 166 15.74 -8.28 25.74
C PHE A 166 15.89 -6.88 25.12
N ALA A 167 15.32 -5.89 25.79
CA ALA A 167 15.36 -4.49 25.42
C ALA A 167 16.22 -3.67 26.41
N PRO A 168 17.54 -3.53 26.18
CA PRO A 168 18.38 -2.67 26.98
C PRO A 168 18.08 -1.19 26.72
N SER A 169 18.29 -0.36 27.74
CA SER A 169 18.16 1.09 27.67
C SER A 169 19.24 1.77 28.51
N PHE A 170 19.80 2.84 27.97
CA PHE A 170 20.83 3.66 28.56
C PHE A 170 20.50 5.13 28.32
N GLY A 171 20.72 5.97 29.31
CA GLY A 171 20.45 7.40 29.26
C GLY A 171 21.43 8.18 30.11
N LEU A 172 21.72 9.39 29.67
CA LEU A 172 22.66 10.32 30.26
C LEU A 172 21.98 11.69 30.34
N SER A 173 22.04 12.33 31.51
CA SER A 173 21.65 13.73 31.68
C SER A 173 22.76 14.46 32.43
N TRP A 174 23.30 15.50 31.81
CA TRP A 174 24.44 16.24 32.34
C TRP A 174 24.25 17.74 32.22
N ALA A 175 24.18 18.43 33.36
CA ALA A 175 24.26 19.89 33.43
C ALA A 175 25.73 20.32 33.37
N MET A 176 26.13 20.91 32.24
CA MET A 176 27.52 21.25 31.94
C MET A 176 27.96 22.50 32.69
N PRO A 177 29.02 22.45 33.52
CA PRO A 177 29.40 23.56 34.39
C PRO A 177 30.14 24.70 33.65
N TRP A 178 30.80 24.40 32.52
CA TRP A 178 31.71 25.33 31.84
C TRP A 178 31.01 26.45 31.05
N PHE A 179 29.70 26.35 30.84
CA PHE A 179 28.90 27.33 30.08
C PHE A 179 27.90 28.11 30.96
N GLY A 180 28.23 28.25 32.24
CA GLY A 180 27.35 28.83 33.25
C GLY A 180 26.53 27.73 33.94
N ARG A 181 26.48 27.83 35.27
CA ARG A 181 25.78 26.87 36.12
C ARG A 181 24.33 26.70 35.68
N ASP A 182 23.92 25.46 35.42
CA ASP A 182 22.57 25.04 35.03
C ASP A 182 22.00 25.68 33.76
N LYS A 183 22.84 26.33 32.94
CA LYS A 183 22.42 26.98 31.68
C LYS A 183 22.45 26.05 30.47
N THR A 184 23.31 25.04 30.49
CA THR A 184 23.46 24.10 29.37
C THR A 184 23.30 22.68 29.87
N VAL A 185 22.36 21.95 29.29
CA VAL A 185 22.06 20.55 29.64
C VAL A 185 22.23 19.69 28.41
N LEU A 186 23.07 18.66 28.54
CA LEU A 186 23.18 17.58 27.57
C LEU A 186 22.31 16.41 28.00
N ARG A 187 21.52 15.88 27.07
CA ARG A 187 20.83 14.61 27.25
C ARG A 187 21.23 13.68 26.11
N ALA A 188 21.48 12.43 26.42
CA ALA A 188 21.70 11.40 25.41
C ALA A 188 21.07 10.10 25.86
N GLY A 189 20.69 9.26 24.92
CA GLY A 189 20.03 8.01 25.23
C GLY A 189 19.98 7.05 24.05
N TYR A 190 20.00 5.78 24.40
CA TYR A 190 19.88 4.66 23.48
C TYR A 190 19.01 3.60 24.12
N GLY A 191 18.03 3.08 23.41
CA GLY A 191 17.17 2.04 23.95
C GLY A 191 16.49 1.22 22.88
N TRP A 192 16.16 -0.01 23.24
CA TRP A 192 15.37 -0.93 22.44
C TRP A 192 13.92 -0.91 22.93
N SER A 193 13.00 -1.18 22.03
CA SER A 193 11.59 -1.40 22.36
C SER A 193 10.99 -2.38 21.37
N TYR A 194 10.15 -3.29 21.84
CA TYR A 194 9.34 -4.12 20.96
C TYR A 194 7.95 -3.48 20.81
N PRO A 195 7.38 -3.43 19.60
CA PRO A 195 6.09 -2.81 19.35
C PRO A 195 4.90 -3.68 19.79
N GLY A 196 5.14 -4.87 20.37
CA GLY A 196 4.10 -5.78 20.84
C GLY A 196 3.65 -6.83 19.82
N SER A 197 2.75 -7.72 20.26
CA SER A 197 2.11 -8.74 19.41
C SER A 197 0.95 -8.14 18.61
N SER A 198 1.19 -7.79 17.35
CA SER A 198 0.11 -7.30 16.48
C SER A 198 -0.79 -8.44 16.01
N LEU A 199 -2.02 -8.50 16.54
CA LEU A 199 -3.06 -9.43 16.06
C LEU A 199 -3.45 -9.20 14.59
N ASN A 200 -3.14 -8.04 14.00
CA ASN A 200 -3.32 -7.82 12.56
C ASN A 200 -2.44 -8.79 11.75
N THR A 201 -1.22 -9.08 12.24
CA THR A 201 -0.30 -10.00 11.54
C THR A 201 -0.76 -11.45 11.58
N VAL A 202 -1.64 -11.83 12.51
CA VAL A 202 -2.29 -13.15 12.54
C VAL A 202 -3.11 -13.36 11.27
N ALA A 203 -3.96 -12.38 10.91
CA ALA A 203 -4.78 -12.42 9.70
C ALA A 203 -3.95 -12.50 8.41
N LEU A 204 -2.77 -11.88 8.40
CA LEU A 204 -1.84 -11.93 7.26
C LEU A 204 -1.01 -13.21 7.21
N SER A 205 -0.67 -13.81 8.35
CA SER A 205 0.31 -14.91 8.45
C SER A 205 -0.34 -16.29 8.47
N SER A 206 -1.62 -16.37 8.16
CA SER A 206 -2.32 -17.64 8.18
C SER A 206 -3.49 -17.63 7.24
N VAL A 207 -3.99 -18.83 6.98
CA VAL A 207 -4.80 -19.16 5.82
C VAL A 207 -6.25 -18.67 5.97
N PHE A 208 -6.46 -17.59 6.72
CA PHE A 208 -7.77 -16.99 6.97
C PHE A 208 -8.39 -16.43 5.71
N GLY A 209 -9.55 -16.98 5.33
CA GLY A 209 -10.56 -16.31 4.51
C GLY A 209 -10.14 -15.87 3.10
N ARG A 210 -8.91 -16.10 2.66
CA ARG A 210 -8.44 -15.78 1.32
C ARG A 210 -8.53 -17.02 0.43
N ALA A 211 -9.69 -17.20 -0.17
CA ALA A 211 -9.90 -17.98 -1.39
C ALA A 211 -9.65 -19.51 -1.34
N LEU A 212 -9.14 -20.11 -0.27
CA LEU A 212 -9.05 -21.57 -0.20
C LEU A 212 -10.41 -22.22 0.12
N PRO A 213 -10.84 -23.23 -0.66
CA PRO A 213 -11.95 -24.09 -0.30
C PRO A 213 -11.72 -24.63 1.11
N GLY A 214 -12.64 -24.30 2.02
CA GLY A 214 -12.71 -25.04 3.26
C GLY A 214 -12.05 -24.45 4.51
N THR A 215 -11.49 -23.23 4.48
CA THR A 215 -11.06 -22.56 5.74
C THR A 215 -12.19 -21.76 6.39
N PHE A 216 -12.92 -20.93 5.63
CA PHE A 216 -14.10 -20.15 6.09
C PHE A 216 -14.89 -19.63 4.88
N ALA A 217 -15.45 -20.51 4.07
CA ALA A 217 -16.00 -20.12 2.77
C ALA A 217 -17.23 -19.20 2.90
N GLY A 218 -17.01 -17.89 2.86
CA GLY A 218 -18.03 -16.85 2.69
C GLY A 218 -18.15 -15.78 3.78
N SER A 219 -17.51 -15.93 4.95
CA SER A 219 -17.66 -15.03 6.11
C SER A 219 -16.90 -13.68 6.03
N VAL A 220 -16.43 -13.30 4.84
CA VAL A 220 -15.67 -12.05 4.61
C VAL A 220 -16.40 -11.13 3.63
N ASN A 221 -17.54 -10.55 4.00
CA ASN A 221 -18.27 -9.49 3.27
C ASN A 221 -18.64 -9.76 1.78
N GLN A 222 -18.17 -10.85 1.18
CA GLN A 222 -18.27 -11.15 -0.25
C GLN A 222 -19.08 -12.44 -0.50
N GLY A 223 -19.26 -13.31 0.51
CA GLY A 223 -19.88 -14.63 0.34
C GLY A 223 -19.15 -15.55 -0.65
N LEU A 224 -19.65 -16.76 -0.85
CA LEU A 224 -19.35 -17.54 -2.04
C LEU A 224 -20.26 -17.06 -3.15
N SER A 225 -19.67 -16.54 -4.23
CA SER A 225 -20.41 -16.16 -5.44
C SER A 225 -20.40 -17.30 -6.43
N TYR A 226 -21.59 -17.82 -6.75
CA TYR A 226 -21.81 -18.82 -7.78
C TYR A 226 -22.47 -18.17 -8.99
N THR A 227 -21.75 -18.16 -10.11
CA THR A 227 -22.29 -17.76 -11.42
C THR A 227 -22.71 -19.02 -12.16
N THR A 228 -23.96 -19.08 -12.61
CA THR A 228 -24.46 -20.26 -13.34
C THR A 228 -23.82 -20.31 -14.72
N ALA A 229 -23.32 -21.49 -15.12
CA ALA A 229 -22.79 -21.69 -16.47
C ALA A 229 -23.90 -21.59 -17.55
N ASN A 230 -25.15 -21.85 -17.15
CA ASN A 230 -26.33 -21.79 -17.98
C ASN A 230 -27.27 -20.68 -17.54
N TYR A 231 -28.23 -20.32 -18.39
CA TYR A 231 -29.25 -19.33 -18.06
C TYR A 231 -30.06 -19.78 -16.84
N LEU A 232 -30.13 -18.91 -15.84
CA LEU A 232 -30.96 -19.10 -14.65
C LEU A 232 -31.93 -17.92 -14.54
N SER A 233 -33.23 -18.21 -14.45
CA SER A 233 -34.25 -17.20 -14.14
C SER A 233 -34.59 -17.22 -12.66
N LEU A 234 -34.96 -16.07 -12.12
CA LEU A 234 -35.55 -15.89 -10.80
C LEU A 234 -36.65 -16.90 -10.47
N SER A 235 -37.49 -17.28 -11.45
CA SER A 235 -38.60 -18.21 -11.24
C SER A 235 -38.14 -19.64 -10.93
N ASN A 236 -36.94 -20.01 -11.39
CA ASN A 236 -36.38 -21.36 -11.29
C ASN A 236 -35.23 -21.41 -10.27
N LEU A 237 -35.06 -20.34 -9.49
CA LEU A 237 -34.02 -20.23 -8.47
C LEU A 237 -34.42 -21.03 -7.22
N THR A 238 -33.57 -21.98 -6.82
CA THR A 238 -33.70 -22.70 -5.56
C THR A 238 -32.59 -22.27 -4.60
N LEU A 239 -32.96 -21.84 -3.39
CA LEU A 239 -32.02 -21.46 -2.32
C LEU A 239 -32.21 -22.36 -1.09
N PRO A 240 -31.15 -22.62 -0.30
CA PRO A 240 -29.75 -22.22 -0.45
C PRO A 240 -29.03 -23.05 -1.53
N ILE A 241 -27.85 -22.57 -1.96
CA ILE A 241 -27.04 -23.31 -2.93
C ILE A 241 -26.44 -24.56 -2.27
N PRO A 242 -26.31 -25.69 -2.99
CA PRO A 242 -25.59 -26.86 -2.47
C PRO A 242 -24.14 -26.47 -2.13
N GLN A 243 -23.66 -26.89 -0.97
CA GLN A 243 -22.26 -26.71 -0.59
C GLN A 243 -21.36 -27.39 -1.64
N GLN A 244 -20.52 -26.59 -2.32
CA GLN A 244 -19.76 -27.06 -3.49
C GLN A 244 -18.42 -27.71 -3.13
N PHE A 245 -17.92 -27.53 -1.90
CA PHE A 245 -16.61 -28.01 -1.46
C PHE A 245 -16.63 -28.45 0.00
N ALA A 246 -15.88 -29.49 0.33
CA ALA A 246 -15.67 -29.92 1.70
C ALA A 246 -14.70 -28.97 2.45
N PRO A 247 -14.84 -28.81 3.78
CA PRO A 247 -13.84 -28.06 4.56
C PRO A 247 -12.44 -28.67 4.44
N LEU A 248 -11.43 -27.80 4.41
CA LEU A 248 -10.03 -28.10 4.13
C LEU A 248 -9.74 -28.90 2.84
N ALA A 249 -10.65 -28.91 1.86
CA ALA A 249 -10.38 -29.53 0.57
C ALA A 249 -9.19 -28.85 -0.13
N ALA A 250 -8.30 -29.64 -0.72
CA ALA A 250 -7.17 -29.10 -1.47
C ALA A 250 -7.67 -28.32 -2.69
N VAL A 251 -7.03 -27.18 -2.99
CA VAL A 251 -7.30 -26.46 -4.24
C VAL A 251 -6.86 -27.33 -5.42
N PRO A 252 -7.75 -27.60 -6.38
CA PRO A 252 -7.39 -28.40 -7.55
C PRO A 252 -6.43 -27.63 -8.46
N LEU A 253 -5.45 -28.34 -9.01
CA LEU A 253 -4.50 -27.79 -9.99
C LEU A 253 -5.16 -27.30 -11.28
N ASP A 254 -6.27 -27.93 -11.68
CA ASP A 254 -7.07 -27.61 -12.87
C ASP A 254 -8.04 -26.43 -12.63
N GLY A 255 -8.15 -25.94 -11.39
CA GLY A 255 -9.05 -24.86 -11.01
C GLY A 255 -8.66 -23.49 -11.57
N SER A 256 -9.25 -22.43 -11.03
CA SER A 256 -9.03 -21.06 -11.54
C SER A 256 -7.65 -20.47 -11.19
N ARG A 257 -6.90 -21.11 -10.27
CA ARG A 257 -5.57 -20.66 -9.78
C ARG A 257 -5.58 -19.18 -9.38
N ASN A 258 -6.66 -18.72 -8.78
CA ASN A 258 -6.84 -17.33 -8.32
C ASN A 258 -6.67 -17.20 -6.80
N GLU A 259 -6.41 -18.32 -6.13
CA GLU A 259 -6.41 -18.41 -4.69
C GLU A 259 -5.08 -17.94 -4.08
N THR A 260 -5.09 -17.59 -2.79
CA THR A 260 -3.90 -17.16 -2.03
C THR A 260 -3.65 -18.08 -0.87
N VAL A 261 -2.40 -18.51 -0.67
CA VAL A 261 -1.96 -19.18 0.56
C VAL A 261 -0.89 -18.35 1.26
N PRO A 262 -1.24 -17.65 2.36
CA PRO A 262 -0.27 -16.99 3.20
C PRO A 262 0.16 -17.88 4.37
N MET A 263 1.38 -17.70 4.85
CA MET A 263 1.89 -18.40 6.03
C MET A 263 2.94 -17.55 6.75
N GLY A 264 2.96 -17.58 8.08
CA GLY A 264 4.04 -17.05 8.89
C GLY A 264 5.25 -18.00 8.88
N ALA A 265 6.45 -17.45 8.73
CA ALA A 265 7.67 -18.24 8.88
C ALA A 265 7.75 -18.85 10.28
N THR A 266 8.15 -20.10 10.40
CA THR A 266 8.23 -20.81 11.68
C THR A 266 9.24 -20.22 12.64
N ASN A 267 10.35 -19.71 12.09
CA ASN A 267 11.46 -19.09 12.82
C ASN A 267 11.33 -17.56 12.93
N ARG A 268 10.11 -17.05 12.81
CA ARG A 268 9.77 -15.64 12.99
C ARG A 268 10.14 -15.18 14.41
N VAL A 269 10.64 -13.96 14.52
CA VAL A 269 11.03 -13.32 15.80
C VAL A 269 10.30 -11.99 16.01
N ALA A 270 10.29 -11.46 17.21
CA ALA A 270 9.66 -10.17 17.48
C ALA A 270 10.46 -9.03 16.80
N PRO A 271 9.79 -8.12 16.06
CA PRO A 271 10.43 -6.93 15.53
C PRO A 271 10.84 -6.01 16.68
N TYR A 272 11.91 -5.26 16.52
CA TYR A 272 12.36 -4.32 17.54
C TYR A 272 12.81 -3.00 16.94
N ILE A 273 12.69 -1.96 17.74
CA ILE A 273 13.01 -0.59 17.37
C ILE A 273 14.14 -0.13 18.27
N GLN A 274 15.20 0.36 17.66
CA GLN A 274 16.30 1.01 18.34
C GLN A 274 16.13 2.52 18.24
N ASN A 275 16.05 3.19 19.38
CA ASN A 275 15.93 4.65 19.45
C ASN A 275 17.24 5.24 19.96
N PHE A 276 17.69 6.30 19.31
CA PHE A 276 18.87 7.07 19.64
C PHE A 276 18.42 8.52 19.79
N ASN A 277 18.75 9.16 20.90
CA ASN A 277 18.55 10.58 21.06
C ASN A 277 19.80 11.25 21.61
N PHE A 278 20.05 12.46 21.14
CA PHE A 278 21.09 13.33 21.63
C PHE A 278 20.55 14.75 21.59
N GLU A 279 20.56 15.46 22.70
CA GLU A 279 20.05 16.81 22.83
C GLU A 279 21.06 17.68 23.58
N ILE A 280 21.27 18.90 23.09
CA ILE A 280 21.88 19.98 23.85
C ILE A 280 20.86 21.09 23.97
N LEU A 281 20.43 21.36 25.20
CA LEU A 281 19.60 22.49 25.57
C LEU A 281 20.48 23.59 26.14
N ARG A 282 20.26 24.83 25.71
CA ARG A 282 20.93 26.00 26.27
C ARG A 282 19.95 27.15 26.53
N ASP A 283 20.02 27.70 27.72
CA ASP A 283 19.46 29.01 28.04
C ASP A 283 20.39 30.10 27.49
N LEU A 284 19.85 30.96 26.63
CA LEU A 284 20.57 32.02 25.91
C LEU A 284 20.46 33.38 26.60
N GLY A 285 19.75 33.52 27.73
CA GLY A 285 19.55 34.81 28.37
C GLY A 285 18.42 34.84 29.39
N HIS A 286 17.70 35.95 29.47
CA HIS A 286 16.59 36.09 30.45
C HIS A 286 15.27 35.45 29.96
N ASP A 287 15.13 35.19 28.66
CA ASP A 287 13.85 34.80 28.06
C ASP A 287 13.98 33.94 26.80
N MET A 288 15.16 33.42 26.47
CA MET A 288 15.41 32.63 25.26
C MET A 288 16.06 31.29 25.58
N ALA A 289 15.58 30.23 24.96
CA ALA A 289 16.18 28.91 25.01
C ALA A 289 16.31 28.31 23.61
N LEU A 290 17.39 27.57 23.39
CA LEU A 290 17.64 26.82 22.16
C LEU A 290 17.91 25.35 22.52
N SER A 291 17.19 24.44 21.90
CA SER A 291 17.49 23.01 21.89
C SER A 291 17.95 22.60 20.50
N VAL A 292 19.03 21.82 20.45
CA VAL A 292 19.51 21.13 19.26
C VAL A 292 19.49 19.64 19.55
N SER A 293 18.67 18.90 18.82
CA SER A 293 18.44 17.48 19.04
C SER A 293 18.71 16.68 17.78
N TYR A 294 19.38 15.54 17.93
CA TYR A 294 19.45 14.48 16.93
C TYR A 294 18.61 13.31 17.41
N VAL A 295 17.68 12.86 16.57
CA VAL A 295 16.81 11.71 16.84
C VAL A 295 16.99 10.69 15.72
N GLY A 296 17.39 9.48 16.10
CA GLY A 296 17.50 8.33 15.22
C GLY A 296 16.58 7.21 15.67
N THR A 297 15.90 6.58 14.72
CA THR A 297 15.06 5.40 14.97
C THR A 297 15.36 4.35 13.91
N LYS A 298 15.69 3.14 14.33
CA LYS A 298 15.97 2.00 13.43
C LYS A 298 15.04 0.84 13.77
N GLY A 299 14.09 0.55 12.88
CA GLY A 299 13.28 -0.65 12.95
C GLY A 299 14.04 -1.83 12.34
N THR A 300 14.23 -2.91 13.10
CA THR A 300 14.99 -4.09 12.67
C THR A 300 14.13 -5.33 12.79
N LYS A 301 14.30 -6.26 11.83
CA LYS A 301 13.50 -7.48 11.73
C LYS A 301 12.00 -7.15 11.70
N LEU A 302 11.62 -6.06 11.02
CA LEU A 302 10.22 -5.68 10.88
C LEU A 302 9.46 -6.76 10.09
N TRP A 303 8.17 -6.85 10.36
CA TRP A 303 7.29 -7.76 9.66
C TRP A 303 7.29 -7.48 8.16
N GLY A 304 7.32 -8.54 7.35
CA GLY A 304 7.18 -8.42 5.92
C GLY A 304 6.89 -9.77 5.26
N GLY A 305 5.99 -9.76 4.28
CA GLY A 305 5.72 -10.90 3.41
C GLY A 305 6.68 -10.96 2.23
N VAL A 306 7.09 -12.18 1.86
CA VAL A 306 7.82 -12.50 0.63
C VAL A 306 6.90 -13.38 -0.21
N PRO A 307 6.49 -12.94 -1.40
CA PRO A 307 5.82 -13.82 -2.34
C PRO A 307 6.78 -14.95 -2.74
N LEU A 308 6.30 -16.17 -2.88
CA LEU A 308 7.08 -17.30 -3.38
C LEU A 308 6.65 -17.68 -4.80
N ASN A 309 5.40 -17.37 -5.17
CA ASN A 309 4.86 -17.57 -6.53
C ASN A 309 5.15 -16.37 -7.43
N TRP A 310 6.43 -16.11 -7.69
CA TRP A 310 6.81 -15.21 -8.77
C TRP A 310 6.80 -15.96 -10.09
N VAL A 311 6.44 -15.25 -11.15
CA VAL A 311 6.60 -15.75 -12.51
C VAL A 311 8.09 -15.74 -12.89
N ASP A 312 8.66 -16.92 -13.10
CA ASP A 312 10.01 -17.13 -13.62
C ASP A 312 9.98 -17.23 -15.15
N ILE A 313 10.65 -16.29 -15.81
CA ILE A 313 10.80 -16.22 -17.26
C ILE A 313 12.25 -16.44 -17.72
N PHE A 314 13.18 -16.57 -16.76
CA PHE A 314 14.62 -16.54 -17.02
C PHE A 314 15.22 -17.93 -17.17
N LYS A 315 14.68 -18.92 -16.45
CA LYS A 315 15.29 -20.28 -16.39
C LYS A 315 14.73 -21.26 -17.42
N ASN A 316 13.70 -20.88 -18.16
CA ASN A 316 12.87 -21.78 -18.96
C ASN A 316 12.86 -21.46 -20.47
N GLY A 317 13.73 -20.55 -20.93
CA GLY A 317 13.80 -20.11 -22.34
C GLY A 317 12.59 -19.27 -22.80
N PHE A 318 11.67 -18.94 -21.89
CA PHE A 318 10.45 -18.21 -22.22
C PHE A 318 10.72 -16.77 -22.67
N LEU A 319 11.66 -16.08 -22.03
CA LEU A 319 12.04 -14.72 -22.41
C LEU A 319 12.55 -14.64 -23.87
N ASP A 320 13.37 -15.61 -24.29
CA ASP A 320 13.89 -15.67 -25.66
C ASP A 320 12.78 -15.99 -26.67
N ALA A 321 11.88 -16.92 -26.33
CA ALA A 321 10.70 -17.22 -27.12
C ALA A 321 9.78 -16.00 -27.28
N PHE A 322 9.57 -15.25 -26.20
CA PHE A 322 8.80 -14.00 -26.21
C PHE A 322 9.44 -12.95 -27.13
N ASN A 323 10.74 -12.71 -27.01
CA ASN A 323 11.46 -11.74 -27.84
C ASN A 323 11.48 -12.14 -29.32
N THR A 324 11.64 -13.43 -29.62
CA THR A 324 11.53 -13.98 -30.98
C THR A 324 10.14 -13.73 -31.56
N THR A 325 9.10 -14.00 -30.77
CA THR A 325 7.70 -13.79 -31.18
C THR A 325 7.38 -12.31 -31.41
N ARG A 326 7.88 -11.43 -30.53
CA ARG A 326 7.70 -9.98 -30.61
C ARG A 326 8.36 -9.36 -31.84
N SER A 327 9.53 -9.87 -32.24
CA SER A 327 10.24 -9.44 -33.45
C SER A 327 9.69 -10.07 -34.75
N GLY A 328 8.73 -10.99 -34.64
CA GLY A 328 8.01 -11.60 -35.77
C GLY A 328 8.51 -12.98 -36.19
N GLY A 329 9.52 -13.51 -35.52
CA GLY A 329 9.93 -14.91 -35.67
C GLY A 329 8.94 -15.87 -35.00
N ASP A 330 9.18 -17.17 -35.21
CA ASP A 330 8.41 -18.24 -34.61
C ASP A 330 9.27 -19.04 -33.62
N ALA A 331 8.90 -18.97 -32.35
CA ALA A 331 9.57 -19.70 -31.29
C ALA A 331 8.99 -21.11 -31.14
N ARG A 332 9.85 -22.12 -31.33
CA ARG A 332 9.52 -23.53 -31.15
C ARG A 332 8.89 -23.84 -29.79
N LEU A 333 9.30 -23.13 -28.73
CA LEU A 333 8.71 -23.25 -27.39
C LEU A 333 7.17 -23.09 -27.43
N PHE A 334 6.65 -22.10 -28.17
CA PHE A 334 5.22 -21.86 -28.27
C PHE A 334 4.51 -22.88 -29.16
N ASP A 335 5.18 -23.40 -30.18
CA ASP A 335 4.64 -24.51 -30.98
C ASP A 335 4.48 -25.76 -30.13
N ASP A 336 5.51 -26.11 -29.35
CA ASP A 336 5.51 -27.30 -28.49
C ASP A 336 4.54 -27.14 -27.31
N MET A 337 4.41 -25.95 -26.72
CA MET A 337 3.50 -25.70 -25.59
C MET A 337 2.03 -25.69 -26.02
N LEU A 338 1.73 -25.03 -27.13
CA LEU A 338 0.36 -24.77 -27.56
C LEU A 338 -0.15 -25.74 -28.64
N ARG A 339 0.63 -26.77 -28.98
CA ARG A 339 0.30 -27.75 -30.03
C ARG A 339 -1.11 -28.32 -29.85
N GLY A 340 -1.92 -28.28 -30.92
CA GLY A 340 -3.28 -28.81 -30.92
C GLY A 340 -4.34 -27.85 -30.36
N LEU A 341 -3.96 -26.69 -29.82
CA LEU A 341 -4.90 -25.65 -29.42
C LEU A 341 -5.28 -24.75 -30.60
N ASN A 342 -6.48 -24.14 -30.52
CA ASN A 342 -6.92 -23.10 -31.44
C ASN A 342 -7.18 -21.80 -30.67
N LEU A 343 -6.38 -20.78 -30.94
CA LEU A 343 -6.46 -19.46 -30.29
C LEU A 343 -7.21 -18.42 -31.15
N GLY A 344 -7.95 -18.87 -32.18
CA GLY A 344 -8.73 -18.05 -33.10
C GLY A 344 -8.16 -17.95 -34.52
N SER A 345 -6.93 -18.44 -34.74
CA SER A 345 -6.22 -18.43 -36.03
C SER A 345 -6.07 -19.81 -36.68
N GLY A 346 -6.76 -20.83 -36.14
CA GLY A 346 -6.61 -22.22 -36.56
C GLY A 346 -5.87 -23.07 -35.52
N VAL A 347 -5.79 -24.38 -35.77
CA VAL A 347 -5.14 -25.33 -34.86
C VAL A 347 -3.62 -25.24 -35.00
N ILE A 348 -2.93 -25.05 -33.87
CA ILE A 348 -1.48 -24.92 -33.82
C ILE A 348 -0.82 -26.26 -34.13
N SER A 349 -0.11 -26.33 -35.25
CA SER A 349 0.64 -27.50 -35.71
C SER A 349 2.15 -27.31 -35.59
N GLY A 350 2.60 -26.05 -35.50
CA GLY A 350 4.02 -25.66 -35.58
C GLY A 350 4.54 -25.55 -37.02
N THR A 351 3.71 -25.77 -38.04
CA THR A 351 4.08 -25.63 -39.46
C THR A 351 3.12 -24.69 -40.19
N THR A 352 1.85 -25.06 -40.29
CA THR A 352 0.80 -24.27 -40.95
C THR A 352 0.33 -23.10 -40.09
N VAL A 353 0.23 -23.32 -38.78
CA VAL A 353 -0.07 -22.31 -37.78
C VAL A 353 0.93 -22.50 -36.64
N THR A 354 1.81 -21.52 -36.46
CA THR A 354 2.76 -21.49 -35.35
C THR A 354 2.08 -20.95 -34.09
N GLY A 355 2.57 -21.36 -32.92
CA GLY A 355 2.12 -20.84 -31.64
C GLY A 355 2.42 -19.35 -31.53
N SER A 356 3.55 -18.89 -32.07
CA SER A 356 3.95 -17.48 -32.08
C SER A 356 2.99 -16.61 -32.90
N ALA A 357 2.63 -17.04 -34.13
CA ALA A 357 1.63 -16.36 -34.94
C ALA A 357 0.26 -16.33 -34.27
N SER A 358 -0.14 -17.44 -33.63
CA SER A 358 -1.41 -17.53 -32.91
C SER A 358 -1.47 -16.58 -31.71
N LEU A 359 -0.39 -16.47 -30.94
CA LEU A 359 -0.30 -15.53 -29.83
C LEU A 359 -0.30 -14.06 -30.31
N ARG A 360 0.33 -13.75 -31.45
CA ARG A 360 0.26 -12.41 -32.07
C ARG A 360 -1.14 -12.06 -32.56
N ALA A 361 -1.89 -13.04 -33.06
CA ALA A 361 -3.25 -12.83 -33.58
C ALA A 361 -4.32 -12.78 -32.48
N ASN A 362 -4.10 -13.44 -31.34
CA ASN A 362 -5.09 -13.56 -30.27
C ASN A 362 -5.31 -12.24 -29.51
N ASN A 363 -6.59 -11.89 -29.29
CA ASN A 363 -6.99 -10.63 -28.65
C ASN A 363 -6.49 -10.46 -27.22
N ASN A 364 -6.30 -11.54 -26.46
CA ASN A 364 -5.84 -11.48 -25.08
C ASN A 364 -4.32 -11.29 -24.99
N THR A 365 -3.56 -11.93 -25.89
CA THR A 365 -2.09 -12.00 -25.76
C THR A 365 -1.35 -10.97 -26.61
N ARG A 366 -1.95 -10.49 -27.70
CA ARG A 366 -1.28 -9.56 -28.64
C ARG A 366 -0.81 -8.27 -27.97
N ALA A 367 -1.59 -7.71 -27.04
CA ALA A 367 -1.21 -6.49 -26.33
C ALA A 367 -0.04 -6.73 -25.37
N PHE A 368 0.04 -7.90 -24.72
CA PHE A 368 1.17 -8.25 -23.85
C PHE A 368 2.46 -8.35 -24.66
N ILE A 369 2.39 -9.00 -25.82
CA ILE A 369 3.52 -9.16 -26.74
C ILE A 369 3.92 -7.82 -27.33
N ALA A 370 2.97 -6.99 -27.80
CA ALA A 370 3.25 -5.68 -28.39
C ALA A 370 3.83 -4.69 -27.37
N ASN A 371 3.40 -4.72 -26.11
CA ASN A 371 3.88 -3.77 -25.09
C ASN A 371 5.05 -4.28 -24.24
N GLY A 372 5.48 -5.54 -24.43
CA GLY A 372 6.70 -6.07 -23.80
C GLY A 372 6.46 -6.65 -22.41
N SER A 373 5.20 -6.90 -22.07
CA SER A 373 4.78 -7.44 -20.76
C SER A 373 4.93 -8.96 -20.72
N VAL A 374 6.17 -9.42 -20.79
CA VAL A 374 6.54 -10.85 -20.83
C VAL A 374 6.02 -11.63 -19.62
N ALA A 375 6.10 -11.06 -18.41
CA ALA A 375 5.61 -11.72 -17.19
C ALA A 375 4.08 -11.82 -17.18
N GLN A 376 3.37 -10.85 -17.78
CA GLN A 376 1.92 -10.92 -17.94
C GLN A 376 1.49 -12.02 -18.92
N LEU A 377 2.24 -12.22 -20.01
CA LEU A 377 1.98 -13.35 -20.91
C LEU A 377 2.21 -14.69 -20.20
N ALA A 378 3.29 -14.82 -19.44
CA ALA A 378 3.58 -16.02 -18.66
C ALA A 378 2.51 -16.29 -17.59
N ASP A 379 2.05 -15.27 -16.85
CA ASP A 379 0.92 -15.40 -15.91
C ASP A 379 -0.36 -15.85 -16.61
N PHE A 380 -0.66 -15.25 -17.77
CA PHE A 380 -1.82 -15.62 -18.58
C PHE A 380 -1.76 -17.10 -18.98
N LEU A 381 -0.64 -17.58 -19.51
CA LEU A 381 -0.48 -18.99 -19.90
C LEU A 381 -0.54 -19.94 -18.68
N ASN A 382 -0.04 -19.48 -17.52
CA ASN A 382 -0.05 -20.26 -16.29
C ASN A 382 -1.46 -20.43 -15.67
N ARG A 383 -2.33 -19.42 -15.76
CA ARG A 383 -3.58 -19.38 -14.98
C ARG A 383 -4.86 -19.28 -15.80
N SER A 384 -4.80 -18.75 -17.01
CA SER A 384 -5.99 -18.55 -17.82
C SER A 384 -6.67 -19.87 -18.16
N THR A 385 -7.98 -19.92 -17.93
CA THR A 385 -8.85 -21.03 -18.33
C THR A 385 -9.40 -20.85 -19.75
N SER A 386 -9.06 -19.75 -20.43
CA SER A 386 -9.50 -19.52 -21.81
C SER A 386 -9.04 -20.66 -22.72
N VAL A 387 -9.85 -21.04 -23.72
CA VAL A 387 -9.59 -22.13 -24.67
C VAL A 387 -9.67 -23.53 -24.07
N THR A 388 -9.03 -23.80 -22.92
CA THR A 388 -8.90 -25.15 -22.35
C THR A 388 -9.90 -25.47 -21.22
N GLY A 389 -10.53 -24.45 -20.63
CA GLY A 389 -11.41 -24.59 -19.47
C GLY A 389 -10.69 -24.93 -18.16
N LYS A 390 -9.35 -25.01 -18.15
CA LYS A 390 -8.54 -25.47 -17.01
C LYS A 390 -7.39 -24.51 -16.71
N GLY A 391 -7.13 -24.24 -15.44
CA GLY A 391 -5.93 -23.50 -15.03
C GLY A 391 -4.67 -24.26 -15.43
N GLY A 392 -3.69 -23.55 -16.00
CA GLY A 392 -2.47 -24.16 -16.55
C GLY A 392 -2.69 -25.07 -17.75
N GLY A 393 -3.89 -25.05 -18.34
CA GLY A 393 -4.21 -25.86 -19.52
C GLY A 393 -3.27 -25.57 -20.68
N PHE A 394 -2.87 -24.31 -20.89
CA PHE A 394 -1.88 -23.97 -21.93
C PHE A 394 -0.52 -24.63 -21.72
N VAL A 395 -0.03 -24.69 -20.49
CA VAL A 395 1.27 -25.28 -20.16
C VAL A 395 1.24 -26.80 -20.30
N ARG A 396 0.17 -27.43 -19.80
CA ARG A 396 0.07 -28.89 -19.73
C ARG A 396 -0.47 -29.56 -20.98
N ASN A 397 -1.09 -28.81 -21.90
CA ASN A 397 -1.81 -29.38 -23.03
C ASN A 397 -0.96 -30.37 -23.86
N SER A 398 0.32 -30.08 -24.08
CA SER A 398 1.20 -30.97 -24.84
C SER A 398 1.83 -32.10 -24.02
N GLY A 399 1.75 -32.05 -22.69
CA GLY A 399 2.42 -32.99 -21.79
C GLY A 399 3.94 -32.84 -21.71
N LEU A 400 4.54 -31.86 -22.39
CA LEU A 400 5.99 -31.67 -22.47
C LEU A 400 6.57 -30.77 -21.37
N PHE A 401 5.72 -29.98 -20.72
CA PHE A 401 6.14 -28.96 -19.74
C PHE A 401 5.68 -29.34 -18.34
N PRO A 402 6.54 -29.16 -17.33
CA PRO A 402 6.16 -29.44 -15.95
C PRO A 402 5.12 -28.42 -15.47
N GLU A 403 4.29 -28.83 -14.52
CA GLU A 403 3.18 -28.01 -14.00
C GLU A 403 3.65 -26.69 -13.36
N ASN A 404 4.86 -26.69 -12.79
CA ASN A 404 5.51 -25.54 -12.17
C ASN A 404 6.42 -24.75 -13.13
N PHE A 405 6.16 -24.81 -14.45
CA PHE A 405 7.00 -24.18 -15.47
C PHE A 405 7.23 -22.67 -15.25
N PHE A 406 6.22 -21.95 -14.74
CA PHE A 406 6.29 -20.51 -14.48
C PHE A 406 6.37 -20.14 -13.00
N VAL A 407 5.78 -20.92 -12.09
CA VAL A 407 5.63 -20.53 -10.68
C VAL A 407 5.91 -21.71 -9.76
N LEU A 408 6.33 -21.41 -8.53
CA LEU A 408 6.66 -22.44 -7.53
C LEU A 408 5.46 -23.33 -7.20
N ASN A 409 4.28 -22.78 -6.92
CA ASN A 409 3.09 -23.57 -6.59
C ASN A 409 1.89 -23.16 -7.45
N PRO A 410 1.66 -23.85 -8.58
CA PRO A 410 0.62 -23.52 -9.53
C PRO A 410 -0.81 -23.72 -9.03
N GLN A 411 -1.05 -24.23 -7.81
CA GLN A 411 -2.40 -24.24 -7.23
C GLN A 411 -2.93 -22.85 -6.90
N PHE A 412 -2.04 -21.89 -6.68
CA PHE A 412 -2.38 -20.58 -6.14
C PHE A 412 -1.87 -19.48 -7.06
N GLN A 413 -2.63 -18.39 -7.14
CA GLN A 413 -2.10 -17.14 -7.70
C GLN A 413 -1.00 -16.61 -6.79
N PHE A 414 -1.21 -16.70 -5.47
CA PHE A 414 -0.30 -16.16 -4.47
C PHE A 414 0.11 -17.20 -3.44
N VAL A 415 1.41 -17.28 -3.21
CA VAL A 415 2.00 -17.94 -2.05
C VAL A 415 2.82 -16.88 -1.37
N THR A 416 2.56 -16.58 -0.10
CA THR A 416 3.28 -15.51 0.62
C THR A 416 3.78 -16.00 1.97
N LEU A 417 5.09 -15.90 2.19
CA LEU A 417 5.74 -16.23 3.44
C LEU A 417 6.02 -14.95 4.25
N HIS A 418 5.36 -14.79 5.39
CA HIS A 418 5.47 -13.64 6.28
C HIS A 418 6.52 -13.89 7.36
N GLY A 419 7.65 -13.20 7.24
CA GLY A 419 8.76 -13.28 8.18
C GLY A 419 9.22 -11.89 8.63
N ASN A 420 10.50 -11.80 8.97
CA ASN A 420 11.15 -10.58 9.47
C ASN A 420 12.01 -9.92 8.39
N THR A 421 11.41 -9.63 7.24
CA THR A 421 12.13 -9.17 6.05
C THR A 421 12.30 -7.65 5.95
N GLY A 422 11.60 -6.88 6.78
CA GLY A 422 11.60 -5.42 6.75
C GLY A 422 12.64 -4.76 7.65
N ASN A 423 13.01 -3.55 7.27
CA ASN A 423 13.90 -2.66 7.98
C ASN A 423 13.46 -1.20 7.75
N SER A 424 13.69 -0.35 8.74
CA SER A 424 13.49 1.08 8.56
C SER A 424 14.54 1.87 9.31
N THR A 425 14.86 3.04 8.80
CA THR A 425 15.84 3.93 9.40
C THR A 425 15.37 5.36 9.20
N TYR A 426 15.16 6.04 10.32
CA TYR A 426 14.83 7.45 10.40
C TYR A 426 15.94 8.18 11.15
N HIS A 427 16.39 9.29 10.59
CA HIS A 427 17.31 10.22 11.23
C HIS A 427 16.77 11.63 11.10
N SER A 428 16.85 12.41 12.16
CA SER A 428 16.51 13.83 12.11
C SER A 428 17.40 14.68 12.98
N LEU A 429 17.69 15.88 12.48
CA LEU A 429 18.18 17.00 13.26
C LEU A 429 16.98 17.93 13.53
N GLN A 430 16.75 18.24 14.79
CA GLN A 430 15.65 19.06 15.27
C GLN A 430 16.23 20.27 16.00
N LEU A 431 15.74 21.46 15.66
CA LEU A 431 16.06 22.70 16.32
C LEU A 431 14.77 23.23 16.95
N GLU A 432 14.82 23.56 18.23
CA GLU A 432 13.73 24.22 18.92
C GLU A 432 14.23 25.52 19.54
N PHE A 433 13.67 26.64 19.09
CA PHE A 433 13.89 27.95 19.66
C PHE A 433 12.65 28.39 20.42
N THR A 434 12.81 28.75 21.68
CA THR A 434 11.74 29.27 22.52
C THR A 434 12.10 30.66 23.02
N LYS A 435 11.28 31.64 22.67
CA LYS A 435 11.25 32.97 23.26
C LYS A 435 10.08 33.04 24.24
N ARG A 436 10.38 33.03 25.54
CA ARG A 436 9.40 33.25 26.61
C ARG A 436 8.81 34.66 26.52
N LEU A 437 7.62 34.84 27.08
CA LEU A 437 6.90 36.12 27.08
C LEU A 437 7.76 37.21 27.72
N ALA A 438 8.20 38.17 26.90
CA ALA A 438 8.80 39.42 27.35
C ALA A 438 8.39 40.55 26.42
N HIS A 439 8.16 41.75 26.99
CA HIS A 439 7.70 42.92 26.24
C HIS A 439 6.45 42.65 25.36
N GLY A 440 5.58 41.72 25.79
CA GLY A 440 4.37 41.34 25.07
C GLY A 440 4.56 40.33 23.94
N PHE A 441 5.78 39.85 23.67
CA PHE A 441 6.07 38.88 22.62
C PHE A 441 6.50 37.53 23.18
N THR A 442 5.93 36.45 22.63
CA THR A 442 6.36 35.07 22.84
C THR A 442 6.37 34.34 21.51
N ASN A 443 7.34 33.44 21.32
CA ASN A 443 7.48 32.65 20.10
C ASN A 443 8.08 31.27 20.40
N GLN A 444 7.61 30.27 19.66
CA GLN A 444 8.24 28.96 19.61
C GLN A 444 8.43 28.60 18.14
N THR A 445 9.65 28.22 17.77
CA THR A 445 10.01 27.81 16.42
C THR A 445 10.65 26.44 16.47
N GLN A 446 10.15 25.51 15.66
CA GLN A 446 10.63 24.15 15.54
C GLN A 446 11.01 23.89 14.09
N TYR A 447 12.23 23.40 13.86
CA TYR A 447 12.72 23.01 12.55
C TYR A 447 13.28 21.60 12.58
N THR A 448 12.82 20.75 11.68
CA THR A 448 13.25 19.36 11.53
C THR A 448 13.82 19.16 10.13
N TRP A 449 15.07 18.73 10.07
CA TRP A 449 15.68 18.17 8.87
C TRP A 449 15.76 16.66 9.04
N SER A 450 15.11 15.89 8.17
CA SER A 450 15.00 14.44 8.36
C SER A 450 15.27 13.62 7.11
N ARG A 451 15.59 12.35 7.33
CA ARG A 451 15.66 11.32 6.30
C ARG A 451 15.08 10.01 6.83
N ALA A 452 14.10 9.47 6.11
CA ALA A 452 13.38 8.24 6.44
C ALA A 452 13.54 7.28 5.27
N THR A 453 14.15 6.12 5.51
CA THR A 453 14.39 5.09 4.50
C THR A 453 13.96 3.72 5.01
N GLY A 454 13.55 2.84 4.10
CA GLY A 454 13.16 1.47 4.42
C GLY A 454 12.64 0.77 3.18
N GLU A 455 12.20 -0.48 3.32
CA GLU A 455 11.70 -1.26 2.18
C GLU A 455 10.20 -1.05 1.91
N ASN A 456 9.41 -0.60 2.89
CA ASN A 456 7.96 -0.36 2.74
C ASN A 456 7.40 0.66 3.77
N ASP A 457 6.24 1.26 3.47
CA ASP A 457 5.56 2.24 4.33
C ASP A 457 4.63 1.62 5.38
N GLY A 458 4.70 0.31 5.62
CA GLY A 458 3.89 -0.38 6.62
C GLY A 458 4.19 -1.88 6.76
N ASP A 459 3.39 -2.56 7.59
CA ASP A 459 3.68 -3.90 8.12
C ASP A 459 3.05 -5.07 7.35
N ALA A 460 2.46 -4.81 6.17
CA ALA A 460 1.74 -5.84 5.40
C ALA A 460 2.68 -6.78 4.64
N THR A 461 2.84 -6.54 3.34
CA THR A 461 3.69 -7.35 2.46
C THR A 461 4.73 -6.43 1.84
N ILE A 462 6.00 -6.86 1.87
CA ILE A 462 7.09 -6.15 1.19
C ILE A 462 7.27 -6.84 -0.14
N ASP A 463 6.64 -6.28 -1.18
CA ASP A 463 6.75 -6.84 -2.52
C ASP A 463 8.06 -6.39 -3.16
N TYR A 464 9.03 -7.30 -3.13
CA TYR A 464 10.32 -7.08 -3.75
C TYR A 464 10.18 -6.99 -5.27
N ARG A 465 10.65 -5.89 -5.87
CA ARG A 465 10.68 -5.75 -7.34
C ARG A 465 11.56 -6.83 -7.99
N ASP A 466 12.56 -7.28 -7.24
CA ASP A 466 13.37 -8.45 -7.54
C ASP A 466 13.54 -9.28 -6.25
N PRO A 467 12.93 -10.47 -6.15
CA PRO A 467 13.05 -11.35 -4.99
C PRO A 467 14.48 -11.84 -4.75
N ASN A 468 15.27 -11.96 -5.83
CA ASN A 468 16.67 -12.36 -5.74
C ASN A 468 17.57 -11.19 -5.31
N ASN A 469 17.11 -9.94 -5.46
CA ASN A 469 17.79 -8.74 -4.99
C ASN A 469 16.87 -7.83 -4.15
N ARG A 470 16.61 -8.29 -2.92
CA ARG A 470 15.77 -7.58 -1.94
C ARG A 470 16.28 -6.19 -1.56
N SER A 471 17.58 -5.95 -1.68
CA SER A 471 18.18 -4.65 -1.33
C SER A 471 17.72 -3.51 -2.25
N GLY A 472 17.32 -3.84 -3.49
CA GLY A 472 16.84 -2.88 -4.49
C GLY A 472 15.47 -2.25 -4.17
N ASN A 473 14.80 -2.70 -3.10
CA ASN A 473 13.55 -2.12 -2.60
C ASN A 473 13.75 -1.03 -1.54
N LYS A 474 14.97 -0.87 -1.01
CA LYS A 474 15.22 0.17 -0.01
C LYS A 474 15.12 1.56 -0.63
N THR A 475 14.18 2.35 -0.17
CA THR A 475 13.85 3.67 -0.72
C THR A 475 13.48 4.65 0.39
N LEU A 476 13.17 5.91 0.05
CA LEU A 476 12.56 6.85 0.99
C LEU A 476 11.19 6.32 1.44
N LEU A 477 10.77 6.64 2.66
CA LEU A 477 9.43 6.25 3.12
C LEU A 477 8.39 7.33 2.75
N GLY A 478 7.12 6.99 2.58
CA GLY A 478 6.08 7.93 2.12
C GLY A 478 5.79 9.06 3.11
N TYR A 479 6.05 8.78 4.40
CA TYR A 479 6.02 9.79 5.48
C TYR A 479 7.32 10.61 5.57
N HIS A 480 8.32 10.34 4.74
CA HIS A 480 9.54 11.15 4.67
C HIS A 480 9.23 12.61 4.34
N ARG A 481 9.82 13.53 5.10
CA ARG A 481 9.82 14.97 4.79
C ARG A 481 11.24 15.48 4.99
N THR A 482 11.86 16.01 3.94
CA THR A 482 13.24 16.52 4.03
C THR A 482 13.32 17.64 5.05
N HIS A 483 12.46 18.65 4.92
CA HIS A 483 12.37 19.78 5.82
C HIS A 483 10.95 19.96 6.36
N ALA A 484 10.85 20.30 7.65
CA ALA A 484 9.61 20.73 8.28
C ALA A 484 9.91 21.88 9.24
N LEU A 485 9.22 23.01 9.08
CA LEU A 485 9.32 24.19 9.92
C LEU A 485 7.93 24.53 10.44
N SER A 486 7.80 24.74 11.74
CA SER A 486 6.60 25.27 12.37
C SER A 486 7.01 26.37 13.34
N THR A 487 6.41 27.54 13.22
CA THR A 487 6.61 28.65 14.15
C THR A 487 5.26 29.18 14.59
N ASN A 488 5.10 29.35 15.90
CA ASN A 488 3.94 29.96 16.50
C ASN A 488 4.39 31.15 17.33
N GLY A 489 3.67 32.26 17.24
CA GLY A 489 4.01 33.46 17.98
C GLY A 489 2.77 34.25 18.35
N THR A 490 2.83 34.92 19.49
CA THR A 490 1.83 35.92 19.86
C THR A 490 2.49 37.21 20.28
N TYR A 491 1.87 38.31 19.91
CA TYR A 491 2.32 39.66 20.21
C TYR A 491 1.16 40.49 20.74
N ALA A 492 1.24 40.88 22.02
CA ALA A 492 0.40 41.89 22.59
C ALA A 492 0.85 43.26 22.07
N LEU A 493 -0.03 43.95 21.34
CA LEU A 493 0.33 45.21 20.72
C LEU A 493 0.72 46.26 21.79
N PRO A 494 1.74 47.10 21.52
CA PRO A 494 2.34 47.99 22.50
C PRO A 494 1.56 49.31 22.66
N PHE A 495 0.21 49.28 22.56
CA PHE A 495 -0.65 50.45 22.66
C PHE A 495 -1.48 50.46 23.95
N GLY A 496 -1.72 51.65 24.50
CA GLY A 496 -2.61 51.89 25.64
C GLY A 496 -1.92 52.26 26.95
N LEU A 497 -2.69 52.36 28.02
CA LEU A 497 -2.20 52.78 29.33
C LEU A 497 -1.11 51.84 29.87
N GLY A 498 0.04 52.40 30.27
CA GLY A 498 1.18 51.61 30.76
C GLY A 498 1.97 50.88 29.67
N ARG A 499 1.74 51.19 28.38
CA ARG A 499 2.49 50.65 27.23
C ARG A 499 3.30 51.75 26.52
N PRO A 500 4.29 51.40 25.67
CA PRO A 500 5.18 52.38 25.04
C PRO A 500 4.49 53.40 24.12
N PHE A 501 3.38 53.03 23.46
CA PHE A 501 2.70 53.90 22.50
C PHE A 501 1.27 54.25 22.96
N LEU A 502 0.82 55.47 22.64
CA LEU A 502 -0.53 55.98 22.98
C LEU A 502 -0.87 55.91 24.48
N ASN A 503 0.13 56.11 25.35
CA ASN A 503 -0.01 56.02 26.81
C ASN A 503 -0.87 57.14 27.44
N SER A 504 -1.02 58.26 26.74
CA SER A 504 -1.66 59.51 27.20
C SER A 504 -2.84 59.91 26.31
N ALA A 505 -3.32 59.01 25.45
CA ALA A 505 -4.46 59.28 24.57
C ALA A 505 -5.75 59.54 25.39
N PRO A 506 -6.75 60.25 24.82
CA PRO A 506 -8.06 60.43 25.47
C PRO A 506 -8.71 59.08 25.83
N GLY A 507 -9.48 59.02 26.92
CA GLY A 507 -9.98 57.76 27.48
C GLY A 507 -10.76 56.86 26.51
N PHE A 508 -11.49 57.43 25.55
CA PHE A 508 -12.17 56.64 24.52
C PHE A 508 -11.20 56.00 23.52
N VAL A 509 -10.13 56.73 23.14
CA VAL A 509 -9.06 56.23 22.26
C VAL A 509 -8.28 55.14 22.97
N GLN A 510 -7.98 55.31 24.26
CA GLN A 510 -7.31 54.29 25.07
C GLN A 510 -8.06 52.96 25.06
N ARG A 511 -9.38 52.98 25.30
CA ARG A 511 -10.23 51.77 25.24
C ARG A 511 -10.23 51.11 23.87
N LEU A 512 -10.14 51.89 22.79
CA LEU A 512 -10.05 51.36 21.42
C LEU A 512 -8.70 50.68 21.13
N VAL A 513 -7.59 51.22 21.64
CA VAL A 513 -6.24 50.77 21.28
C VAL A 513 -5.59 49.81 22.27
N GLU A 514 -6.12 49.65 23.48
CA GLU A 514 -5.53 48.73 24.47
C GLU A 514 -5.82 47.24 24.20
N ARG A 515 -5.02 46.31 24.74
CA ARG A 515 -5.34 44.86 24.80
C ARG A 515 -5.65 44.18 23.46
N TRP A 516 -5.04 44.66 22.39
CA TRP A 516 -4.97 43.90 21.15
C TRP A 516 -3.87 42.84 21.26
N GLN A 517 -4.17 41.64 20.82
CA GLN A 517 -3.23 40.54 20.72
C GLN A 517 -3.32 39.94 19.31
N LEU A 518 -2.17 39.85 18.66
CA LEU A 518 -1.99 39.15 17.40
C LEU A 518 -1.36 37.80 17.67
N GLY A 519 -1.83 36.77 17.01
CA GLY A 519 -1.17 35.47 16.94
C GLY A 519 -0.99 35.04 15.51
N ALA A 520 0.10 34.34 15.23
CA ALA A 520 0.38 33.79 13.92
C ALA A 520 1.02 32.41 14.04
N ILE A 521 0.69 31.54 13.10
CA ILE A 521 1.29 30.23 12.92
C ILE A 521 1.75 30.15 11.47
N PHE A 522 3.04 29.93 11.28
CA PHE A 522 3.60 29.63 9.97
C PHE A 522 4.10 28.19 9.95
N SER A 523 3.75 27.45 8.91
CA SER A 523 4.21 26.10 8.68
C SER A 523 4.73 25.94 7.26
N TRP A 524 5.86 25.26 7.11
CA TRP A 524 6.41 24.87 5.83
C TRP A 524 6.92 23.44 5.90
N THR A 525 6.50 22.60 4.95
CA THR A 525 6.97 21.23 4.85
C THR A 525 7.34 20.89 3.41
N SER A 526 8.46 20.19 3.24
CA SER A 526 8.85 19.55 1.98
C SER A 526 7.78 18.58 1.50
N GLY A 527 7.84 18.22 0.21
CA GLY A 527 6.89 17.26 -0.35
C GLY A 527 7.14 15.83 0.11
N ALA A 528 6.11 14.98 -0.02
CA ALA A 528 6.27 13.54 0.04
C ALA A 528 7.04 13.05 -1.19
N PRO A 529 7.90 12.03 -1.07
CA PRO A 529 8.60 11.52 -2.23
C PRO A 529 7.66 10.68 -3.13
N LEU A 530 7.85 10.77 -4.44
CA LEU A 530 6.97 10.24 -5.49
C LEU A 530 7.68 9.18 -6.32
N THR A 531 6.98 8.08 -6.61
CA THR A 531 7.46 7.04 -7.53
C THR A 531 6.84 7.25 -8.90
N ILE A 532 7.68 7.38 -9.92
CA ILE A 532 7.27 7.28 -11.31
C ILE A 532 7.24 5.81 -11.71
N THR A 533 6.16 5.37 -12.34
CA THR A 533 5.92 3.96 -12.64
C THR A 533 5.88 3.70 -14.14
N SER A 534 6.23 2.47 -14.52
CA SER A 534 5.81 1.87 -15.78
C SER A 534 4.72 0.85 -15.44
N PRO A 535 3.59 0.79 -16.17
CA PRO A 535 2.53 -0.17 -15.88
C PRO A 535 2.84 -1.58 -16.43
N LEU A 536 4.01 -1.78 -17.03
CA LEU A 536 4.35 -2.99 -17.79
C LEU A 536 4.99 -4.07 -16.93
N TRP A 537 4.65 -5.32 -17.19
CA TRP A 537 5.14 -6.47 -16.43
C TRP A 537 6.33 -7.09 -17.16
N THR A 538 7.47 -6.41 -17.11
CA THR A 538 8.65 -6.71 -17.94
C THR A 538 9.63 -7.68 -17.29
N PHE A 539 9.68 -7.78 -15.96
CA PHE A 539 10.70 -8.57 -15.24
C PHE A 539 10.10 -9.84 -14.64
N THR A 540 9.79 -9.81 -13.34
CA THR A 540 9.01 -10.83 -12.66
C THR A 540 7.70 -10.17 -12.21
N SER A 541 6.65 -10.97 -12.08
CA SER A 541 5.42 -10.53 -11.43
C SER A 541 5.07 -11.54 -10.35
N ALA A 542 4.92 -11.08 -9.12
CA ALA A 542 3.86 -11.60 -8.28
C ALA A 542 2.63 -10.80 -8.71
N ALA A 543 1.48 -11.43 -8.95
CA ALA A 543 0.26 -10.72 -9.33
C ALA A 543 -0.29 -9.79 -8.20
N THR A 544 0.53 -9.43 -7.22
CA THR A 544 0.17 -8.56 -6.10
C THR A 544 0.10 -7.13 -6.64
N ALA A 545 -0.82 -6.34 -6.09
CA ALA A 545 -1.06 -4.95 -6.49
C ALA A 545 0.14 -4.00 -6.26
N PHE A 546 1.32 -4.51 -5.89
CA PHE A 546 2.46 -3.72 -5.42
C PHE A 546 3.79 -4.00 -6.13
N THR A 547 3.84 -4.89 -7.14
CA THR A 547 5.03 -4.95 -8.01
C THR A 547 5.04 -3.69 -8.88
N VAL A 548 5.80 -2.69 -8.46
CA VAL A 548 5.97 -1.43 -9.20
C VAL A 548 7.22 -1.53 -10.04
N THR A 549 7.06 -1.75 -11.35
CA THR A 549 8.13 -1.50 -12.33
C THR A 549 8.32 0.01 -12.48
N THR A 550 9.58 0.43 -12.55
CA THR A 550 9.95 1.81 -12.83
C THR A 550 10.38 1.94 -14.29
N PRO A 551 10.34 3.14 -14.87
CA PRO A 551 10.95 3.39 -16.18
C PRO A 551 12.47 3.36 -16.13
N ASP A 552 13.10 3.28 -17.30
CA ASP A 552 14.52 3.54 -17.46
C ASP A 552 14.82 5.03 -17.58
N ILE A 553 15.85 5.50 -16.89
CA ILE A 553 16.36 6.86 -17.02
C ILE A 553 17.39 6.91 -18.15
N VAL A 554 17.08 7.66 -19.21
CA VAL A 554 17.92 7.78 -20.41
C VAL A 554 18.41 9.21 -20.66
N GLY A 555 17.84 10.19 -19.94
CA GLY A 555 18.25 11.59 -19.97
C GLY A 555 18.30 12.22 -18.57
N ASP A 556 18.45 13.54 -18.50
CA ASP A 556 18.56 14.25 -17.21
C ASP A 556 17.20 14.36 -16.50
N PHE A 557 17.02 13.60 -15.44
CA PHE A 557 15.80 13.57 -14.62
C PHE A 557 16.14 13.63 -13.13
N PRO A 558 16.56 14.81 -12.60
CA PRO A 558 17.00 14.96 -11.22
C PRO A 558 15.84 14.88 -10.22
N LYS A 559 16.16 14.64 -8.95
CA LYS A 559 15.16 14.51 -7.86
C LYS A 559 14.26 15.75 -7.68
N SER A 560 14.79 16.92 -8.02
CA SER A 560 14.12 18.23 -7.92
C SER A 560 13.37 18.65 -9.19
N PHE A 561 13.21 17.75 -10.17
CA PHE A 561 12.61 18.08 -11.46
C PHE A 561 11.14 18.52 -11.36
N GLY A 562 10.42 18.11 -10.31
CA GLY A 562 9.03 18.46 -10.10
C GLY A 562 8.80 19.91 -9.64
N ASN A 563 7.89 20.63 -10.32
CA ASN A 563 7.43 21.95 -9.93
C ASN A 563 5.94 22.16 -10.26
N VAL A 564 5.17 22.60 -9.26
CA VAL A 564 3.75 22.88 -9.45
C VAL A 564 3.57 24.08 -10.36
N THR A 565 2.97 23.86 -11.53
CA THR A 565 2.74 24.88 -12.55
C THR A 565 1.28 24.89 -12.97
N LYS A 566 0.65 26.07 -12.91
CA LYS A 566 -0.70 26.28 -13.43
C LYS A 566 -0.62 26.46 -14.95
N VAL A 567 -1.40 25.70 -15.69
CA VAL A 567 -1.55 25.77 -17.14
C VAL A 567 -3.01 26.05 -17.49
N ALA A 568 -3.31 26.43 -18.74
CA ALA A 568 -4.67 26.77 -19.16
C ALA A 568 -5.71 25.68 -18.81
N ASN A 569 -5.31 24.41 -18.92
CA ASN A 569 -6.17 23.24 -18.69
C ASN A 569 -5.88 22.55 -17.34
N GLY A 570 -5.58 23.30 -16.27
CA GLY A 570 -5.42 22.77 -14.90
C GLY A 570 -4.00 22.92 -14.34
N VAL A 571 -3.57 21.96 -13.51
CA VAL A 571 -2.27 22.03 -12.81
C VAL A 571 -1.42 20.82 -13.17
N THR A 572 -0.15 21.06 -13.50
CA THR A 572 0.85 20.02 -13.77
C THR A 572 1.99 20.11 -12.76
N TYR A 573 2.58 18.97 -12.44
CA TYR A 573 3.77 18.86 -11.59
C TYR A 573 5.07 18.79 -12.38
N PHE A 574 5.00 18.41 -13.64
CA PHE A 574 6.16 18.35 -14.53
C PHE A 574 5.90 19.34 -15.68
N PRO A 575 6.39 20.58 -15.58
CA PRO A 575 6.22 21.55 -16.65
C PRO A 575 7.15 21.22 -17.84
N GLY A 576 6.67 21.45 -19.06
CA GLY A 576 7.49 21.33 -20.27
C GLY A 576 7.78 19.92 -20.76
N ILE A 577 7.36 18.87 -20.04
CA ILE A 577 7.51 17.50 -20.53
C ILE A 577 6.46 17.17 -21.61
N GLN A 578 6.84 16.31 -22.53
CA GLN A 578 5.95 15.79 -23.57
C GLN A 578 5.97 14.26 -23.59
N GLN A 579 4.83 13.66 -23.90
CA GLN A 579 4.70 12.22 -24.11
C GLN A 579 4.77 11.91 -25.60
N ILE A 580 5.72 11.06 -25.97
CA ILE A 580 5.85 10.51 -27.32
C ILE A 580 5.56 9.02 -27.32
N THR A 581 5.39 8.42 -28.50
CA THR A 581 5.41 6.95 -28.62
C THR A 581 6.79 6.44 -28.25
N ASP A 582 6.86 5.41 -27.41
CA ASP A 582 8.12 4.87 -26.93
C ASP A 582 8.97 4.30 -28.10
N PRO A 583 10.27 4.66 -28.22
CA PRO A 583 11.14 4.21 -29.31
C PRO A 583 11.27 2.68 -29.42
N SER A 584 10.98 1.93 -28.36
CA SER A 584 10.98 0.45 -28.37
C SER A 584 9.95 -0.17 -29.31
N VAL A 585 9.05 0.63 -29.91
CA VAL A 585 8.18 0.19 -31.01
C VAL A 585 8.96 -0.35 -32.20
N ALA A 586 10.20 0.11 -32.42
CA ALA A 586 11.08 -0.38 -33.48
C ALA A 586 11.40 -1.89 -33.36
N GLY A 587 11.33 -2.44 -32.15
CA GLY A 587 11.49 -3.88 -31.89
C GLY A 587 10.21 -4.70 -32.03
N VAL A 588 9.11 -4.11 -32.52
CA VAL A 588 7.80 -4.77 -32.65
C VAL A 588 7.47 -5.00 -34.12
N THR A 589 7.24 -6.25 -34.48
CA THR A 589 6.88 -6.61 -35.85
C THR A 589 5.51 -6.04 -36.27
N SER A 590 5.32 -5.83 -37.57
CA SER A 590 4.00 -5.59 -38.17
C SER A 590 3.24 -6.90 -38.47
N ALA A 591 3.88 -8.07 -38.31
CA ALA A 591 3.23 -9.36 -38.52
C ALA A 591 1.98 -9.49 -37.65
N ASN A 592 0.89 -9.98 -38.26
CA ASN A 592 -0.44 -10.07 -37.63
C ASN A 592 -0.98 -8.74 -37.07
N GLY A 593 -0.46 -7.58 -37.52
CA GLY A 593 -0.86 -6.26 -37.03
C GLY A 593 -0.40 -5.95 -35.60
N LEU A 594 0.64 -6.64 -35.11
CA LEU A 594 1.09 -6.56 -33.71
C LEU A 594 1.50 -5.13 -33.30
N ASN A 595 2.24 -4.42 -34.16
CA ASN A 595 2.64 -3.02 -33.93
C ASN A 595 1.46 -2.07 -33.69
N GLY A 596 0.28 -2.36 -34.25
CA GLY A 596 -0.94 -1.58 -34.01
C GLY A 596 -1.51 -1.70 -32.59
N GLN A 597 -0.99 -2.64 -31.77
CA GLN A 597 -1.35 -2.82 -30.36
C GLN A 597 -0.32 -2.19 -29.41
N PHE A 598 0.73 -1.58 -29.94
CA PHE A 598 1.73 -0.86 -29.15
C PHE A 598 1.16 0.46 -28.64
N ASN A 599 1.14 0.66 -27.34
CA ASN A 599 0.63 1.87 -26.70
C ASN A 599 1.59 2.49 -25.69
N ASN A 600 2.79 1.93 -25.53
CA ASN A 600 3.81 2.46 -24.63
C ASN A 600 4.21 3.90 -25.00
N LYS A 601 4.44 4.71 -23.97
CA LYS A 601 4.87 6.10 -24.10
C LYS A 601 6.23 6.30 -23.48
N ALA A 602 6.97 7.28 -23.99
CA ALA A 602 8.19 7.78 -23.39
C ALA A 602 8.01 9.26 -23.01
N ILE A 603 8.78 9.71 -22.02
CA ILE A 603 8.78 11.11 -21.59
C ILE A 603 9.98 11.82 -22.22
N THR A 604 9.72 13.00 -22.77
CA THR A 604 10.73 13.89 -23.36
C THR A 604 10.72 15.25 -22.68
N ASP A 605 11.83 15.97 -22.76
CA ASP A 605 11.88 17.40 -22.42
C ASP A 605 11.18 18.26 -23.50
N ALA A 606 11.18 19.59 -23.32
CA ALA A 606 10.57 20.51 -24.27
C ALA A 606 11.31 20.59 -25.63
N GLN A 607 12.54 20.08 -25.68
CA GLN A 607 13.41 20.05 -26.85
C GLN A 607 13.31 18.71 -27.60
N GLY A 608 12.58 17.73 -27.05
CA GLY A 608 12.38 16.40 -27.63
C GLY A 608 13.43 15.37 -27.23
N HIS A 609 14.35 15.67 -26.31
CA HIS A 609 15.27 14.66 -25.80
C HIS A 609 14.54 13.69 -24.87
N VAL A 610 14.76 12.39 -25.07
CA VAL A 610 14.12 11.36 -24.28
C VAL A 610 14.73 11.34 -22.87
N LEU A 611 13.87 11.39 -21.86
CA LEU A 611 14.25 11.38 -20.44
C LEU A 611 13.96 10.01 -19.81
N LEU A 612 12.77 9.46 -20.07
CA LEU A 612 12.29 8.21 -19.49
C LEU A 612 11.67 7.31 -20.56
N VAL A 613 12.00 6.03 -20.54
CA VAL A 613 11.41 5.00 -21.41
C VAL A 613 10.91 3.81 -20.59
N ASN A 614 10.05 3.00 -21.17
CA ASN A 614 9.67 1.74 -20.53
C ASN A 614 10.85 0.75 -20.54
N PRO A 615 11.02 -0.05 -19.48
CA PRO A 615 12.08 -1.06 -19.46
C PRO A 615 11.85 -2.13 -20.52
N ALA A 616 12.95 -2.69 -21.04
CA ALA A 616 12.88 -3.80 -21.98
C ALA A 616 12.35 -5.09 -21.32
N PRO A 617 11.76 -6.03 -22.08
CA PRO A 617 11.41 -7.36 -21.55
C PRO A 617 12.62 -8.04 -20.91
N GLY A 618 12.43 -8.61 -19.73
CA GLY A 618 13.48 -9.19 -18.89
C GLY A 618 14.27 -8.20 -18.04
N LYS A 619 13.90 -6.91 -18.02
CA LYS A 619 14.57 -5.87 -17.21
C LYS A 619 13.60 -5.21 -16.25
N ASN A 620 14.11 -4.85 -15.07
CA ASN A 620 13.49 -3.88 -14.18
C ASN A 620 14.07 -2.49 -14.49
N GLY A 621 13.27 -1.45 -14.33
CA GLY A 621 13.70 -0.09 -14.63
C GLY A 621 14.84 0.40 -13.74
N THR A 622 15.70 1.21 -14.33
CA THR A 622 16.85 1.85 -13.69
C THR A 622 16.46 3.04 -12.81
N LEU A 623 15.29 3.66 -13.01
CA LEU A 623 14.82 4.72 -12.13
C LEU A 623 14.51 4.16 -10.73
N GLY A 624 15.02 4.82 -9.69
CA GLY A 624 14.76 4.44 -8.31
C GLY A 624 13.29 4.66 -7.89
N LEU A 625 12.82 3.88 -6.91
CA LEU A 625 11.56 4.17 -6.24
C LEU A 625 11.64 5.50 -5.50
N LYS A 626 10.52 6.23 -5.44
CA LYS A 626 10.39 7.48 -4.67
C LYS A 626 11.51 8.48 -4.94
N TRP A 627 11.91 8.58 -6.21
CA TRP A 627 13.03 9.39 -6.68
C TRP A 627 12.75 10.90 -6.65
N ILE A 628 11.51 11.30 -6.94
CA ILE A 628 11.10 12.69 -7.10
C ILE A 628 10.57 13.24 -5.77
N GLU A 629 10.99 14.43 -5.34
CA GLU A 629 10.31 15.13 -4.23
C GLU A 629 8.97 15.68 -4.75
N GLY A 630 7.89 15.60 -3.97
CA GLY A 630 6.56 16.07 -4.37
C GLY A 630 6.28 17.55 -4.06
N PRO A 631 5.04 18.03 -4.27
CA PRO A 631 4.66 19.39 -3.90
C PRO A 631 4.86 19.69 -2.41
N ARG A 632 5.50 20.82 -2.12
CA ARG A 632 5.63 21.38 -0.76
C ARG A 632 4.31 21.97 -0.26
N ALA A 633 4.12 21.98 1.05
CA ALA A 633 3.00 22.65 1.69
C ALA A 633 3.48 23.86 2.50
N ILE A 634 2.80 25.00 2.32
CA ILE A 634 3.03 26.24 3.06
C ILE A 634 1.68 26.66 3.66
N GLY A 635 1.65 26.91 4.96
CA GLY A 635 0.49 27.39 5.69
C GLY A 635 0.80 28.65 6.49
N PHE A 636 -0.11 29.60 6.47
CA PHE A 636 -0.05 30.80 7.29
C PHE A 636 -1.43 31.12 7.88
N ASP A 637 -1.55 30.88 9.18
CA ASP A 637 -2.76 31.10 9.95
C ASP A 637 -2.52 32.25 10.92
N ALA A 638 -3.56 33.02 11.21
CA ALA A 638 -3.47 34.12 12.16
C ALA A 638 -4.71 34.23 13.03
N ASN A 639 -4.55 34.81 14.20
CA ASN A 639 -5.67 35.26 15.00
C ASN A 639 -5.46 36.69 15.51
N LEU A 640 -6.59 37.33 15.78
CA LEU A 640 -6.68 38.67 16.32
C LEU A 640 -7.66 38.64 17.48
N ILE A 641 -7.19 39.05 18.65
CA ILE A 641 -8.00 39.14 19.86
C ILE A 641 -7.99 40.60 20.33
N LYS A 642 -9.17 41.10 20.65
CA LYS A 642 -9.38 42.41 21.27
C LYS A 642 -10.21 42.24 22.51
N ARG A 643 -9.68 42.68 23.64
CA ARG A 643 -10.41 42.73 24.92
C ARG A 643 -10.76 44.16 25.27
N VAL A 644 -12.01 44.40 25.65
CA VAL A 644 -12.51 45.70 26.12
C VAL A 644 -13.13 45.50 27.49
N ARG A 645 -12.62 46.20 28.51
CA ARG A 645 -13.28 46.25 29.82
C ARG A 645 -14.53 47.11 29.72
N LEU A 646 -15.69 46.54 30.02
CA LEU A 646 -16.99 47.24 30.03
C LEU A 646 -17.24 47.86 31.40
N THR A 647 -17.01 47.09 32.47
CA THR A 647 -17.06 47.52 33.88
C THR A 647 -15.91 46.89 34.66
N GLU A 648 -15.87 47.06 35.98
CA GLU A 648 -14.88 46.40 36.85
C GLU A 648 -15.00 44.87 36.85
N THR A 649 -16.20 44.35 36.63
CA THR A 649 -16.51 42.91 36.63
C THR A 649 -16.74 42.34 35.23
N LYS A 650 -17.02 43.16 34.22
CA LYS A 650 -17.39 42.69 32.87
C LYS A 650 -16.33 43.01 31.81
N GLU A 651 -15.94 42.01 31.03
CA GLU A 651 -15.03 42.13 29.87
C GLU A 651 -15.69 41.59 28.60
N PHE A 652 -15.62 42.33 27.51
CA PHE A 652 -15.96 41.84 26.17
C PHE A 652 -14.70 41.43 25.42
N GLU A 653 -14.70 40.23 24.86
CA GLU A 653 -13.65 39.71 24.00
C GLU A 653 -14.20 39.54 22.57
N PHE A 654 -13.59 40.23 21.62
CA PHE A 654 -13.73 39.94 20.21
C PHE A 654 -12.54 39.10 19.75
N ARG A 655 -12.83 38.00 19.06
CA ARG A 655 -11.83 37.10 18.49
C ARG A 655 -12.12 36.83 17.03
N MET A 656 -11.08 36.91 16.21
CA MET A 656 -11.09 36.53 14.80
C MET A 656 -9.96 35.54 14.54
N ASP A 657 -10.30 34.32 14.16
CA ASP A 657 -9.35 33.31 13.69
C ASP A 657 -9.43 33.21 12.16
N VAL A 658 -8.27 33.21 11.51
CA VAL A 658 -8.12 33.13 10.06
C VAL A 658 -7.20 31.96 9.72
N VAL A 659 -7.77 30.96 9.05
CA VAL A 659 -7.00 29.84 8.48
C VAL A 659 -6.67 30.17 7.02
N ASN A 660 -5.42 29.95 6.63
CA ASN A 660 -4.86 30.29 5.32
C ASN A 660 -5.08 31.77 4.94
N VAL A 661 -4.52 32.67 5.74
CA VAL A 661 -4.61 34.14 5.55
C VAL A 661 -4.16 34.55 4.14
N MET A 662 -3.12 33.91 3.60
CA MET A 662 -2.58 34.20 2.27
C MET A 662 -3.42 33.64 1.12
N ASN A 663 -4.49 32.88 1.40
CA ASN A 663 -5.29 32.18 0.40
C ASN A 663 -4.42 31.33 -0.55
N HIS A 664 -3.37 30.70 -0.02
CA HIS A 664 -2.44 29.87 -0.79
C HIS A 664 -2.99 28.44 -0.90
N PRO A 665 -3.19 27.89 -2.11
CA PRO A 665 -3.66 26.52 -2.28
C PRO A 665 -2.57 25.52 -1.87
N ILE A 666 -2.95 24.48 -1.15
CA ILE A 666 -2.05 23.36 -0.82
C ILE A 666 -2.33 22.24 -1.81
N PHE A 667 -1.45 22.08 -2.80
CA PHE A 667 -1.61 21.03 -3.82
C PHE A 667 -1.29 19.65 -3.25
N SER A 668 -2.12 18.67 -3.59
CA SER A 668 -1.80 17.27 -3.32
C SER A 668 -0.74 16.76 -4.30
N VAL A 669 -0.15 15.61 -3.98
CA VAL A 669 0.67 14.86 -4.94
C VAL A 669 -0.20 14.42 -6.13
N PRO A 670 0.36 14.28 -7.34
CA PRO A 670 -0.36 13.66 -8.46
C PRO A 670 -0.89 12.27 -8.06
N LEU A 671 -2.08 11.91 -8.55
CA LEU A 671 -2.63 10.57 -8.33
C LEU A 671 -1.66 9.50 -8.84
N PRO A 672 -1.56 8.31 -8.22
CA PRO A 672 -0.66 7.25 -8.68
C PRO A 672 -0.83 6.89 -10.16
N ALA A 673 -2.07 6.88 -10.67
CA ALA A 673 -2.35 6.66 -12.09
C ALA A 673 -1.77 7.74 -13.01
N ASN A 674 -1.59 8.97 -12.52
CA ASN A 674 -0.96 10.09 -13.24
C ASN A 674 0.57 10.10 -13.07
N LEU A 675 1.16 9.16 -12.33
CA LEU A 675 2.61 8.98 -12.23
C LEU A 675 3.13 7.80 -13.09
N SER A 676 2.23 7.16 -13.84
CA SER A 676 2.59 6.21 -14.90
C SER A 676 3.02 6.95 -16.15
N ILE A 677 4.19 6.63 -16.69
CA ILE A 677 4.69 7.27 -17.92
C ILE A 677 3.81 7.00 -19.15
N ASN A 678 2.96 5.97 -19.10
CA ASN A 678 2.00 5.64 -20.16
C ASN A 678 0.63 6.31 -19.97
N SER A 679 0.40 7.04 -18.88
CA SER A 679 -0.86 7.73 -18.62
C SER A 679 -0.99 9.01 -19.43
N THR A 680 -2.10 9.21 -20.14
CA THR A 680 -2.36 10.46 -20.90
C THR A 680 -2.48 11.70 -20.01
N SER A 681 -2.62 11.51 -18.70
CA SER A 681 -2.67 12.57 -17.68
C SER A 681 -1.40 12.63 -16.84
N PHE A 682 -0.26 12.20 -17.38
CA PHE A 682 0.99 12.16 -16.64
C PHE A 682 1.35 13.52 -16.02
N GLY A 683 1.68 13.53 -14.74
CA GLY A 683 2.03 14.73 -13.97
C GLY A 683 0.84 15.64 -13.56
N ARG A 684 -0.40 15.32 -13.93
CA ARG A 684 -1.57 16.17 -13.59
C ARG A 684 -1.94 16.08 -12.12
N ILE A 685 -2.13 17.25 -11.49
CA ILE A 685 -2.65 17.40 -10.13
C ILE A 685 -4.13 17.73 -10.23
N THR A 686 -4.98 16.88 -9.64
CA THR A 686 -6.45 17.00 -9.69
C THR A 686 -7.07 17.46 -8.38
N THR A 687 -6.30 17.51 -7.29
CA THR A 687 -6.79 17.88 -5.95
C THR A 687 -5.90 18.94 -5.30
N ALA A 688 -6.55 19.87 -4.61
CA ALA A 688 -5.91 20.88 -3.78
C ALA A 688 -6.77 21.14 -2.53
N GLY A 689 -6.13 21.54 -1.44
CA GLY A 689 -6.76 21.95 -0.20
C GLY A 689 -6.33 23.35 0.23
N GLY A 690 -6.51 23.64 1.53
CA GLY A 690 -6.17 24.96 2.09
C GLY A 690 -7.26 25.99 1.87
N ASN A 691 -8.52 25.68 2.19
CA ASN A 691 -9.59 26.67 2.11
C ASN A 691 -9.34 27.83 3.08
N ARG A 692 -9.44 29.07 2.61
CA ARG A 692 -9.41 30.24 3.48
C ARG A 692 -10.70 30.29 4.29
N ARG A 693 -10.56 30.31 5.62
CA ARG A 693 -11.70 30.36 6.54
C ARG A 693 -11.52 31.47 7.55
N PHE A 694 -12.57 32.28 7.72
CA PHE A 694 -12.68 33.28 8.76
C PHE A 694 -13.70 32.79 9.78
N THR A 695 -13.32 32.80 11.06
CA THR A 695 -14.24 32.54 12.17
C THR A 695 -14.16 33.72 13.12
N MET A 696 -15.29 34.37 13.36
CA MET A 696 -15.39 35.49 14.29
C MET A 696 -16.29 35.09 15.45
N GLY A 697 -15.93 35.53 16.65
CA GLY A 697 -16.68 35.26 17.86
C GLY A 697 -16.62 36.45 18.81
N GLY A 698 -17.71 36.67 19.53
CA GLY A 698 -17.78 37.60 20.66
C GLY A 698 -18.08 36.81 21.92
N ARG A 699 -17.39 37.13 23.01
CA ARG A 699 -17.64 36.55 24.33
C ARG A 699 -17.71 37.67 25.37
N VAL A 700 -18.72 37.62 26.24
CA VAL A 700 -18.80 38.47 27.43
C VAL A 700 -18.43 37.62 28.64
N ASN A 701 -17.40 38.05 29.38
CA ASN A 701 -17.02 37.49 30.67
C ASN A 701 -17.60 38.39 31.77
N PHE A 702 -18.17 37.79 32.81
CA PHE A 702 -18.83 38.45 33.93
C PHE A 702 -18.31 37.95 35.26
#